data_AF-A0A9C6U2L6-F1
#
_entry.id   AF-A0A9C6U2L6-F1
#
_cell.length_a   1.000
_cell.length_b   1.000
_cell.length_c   1.000
_cell.angle_alpha   90.00
_cell.angle_beta   90.00
_cell.angle_gamma   90.00
#
_symmetry.space_group_name_H-M   'P 1'
#
loop_
_entity.id
_entity.type
_entity.pdbx_description
1 polymer ?
#
loop_
_entity_poly.entity_id
_entity_poly.type
_entity_poly.pdbx_seq_one_letter_code
_entity_poly.pdbx_strand_id
1 'polypeptide(L)'
;YCGAVLPPFGHCQCVTVCIRCSRELRSLPNLEAIEEGVFSTLTKLRSIYILDVPKLKVIPHGVFDGLSPAFKVLRISRTGLSEIPHISSIGPDQILDQIDLESNEIQTVASQAVRVRANSLLLDYNVIEEVQVAAFNGSEIAELSLKGNRKLTRLSLGAFRGLSSLRKLDLSQTSISELPTEGLRHLEELRVENTDTLTTIPSVYNFVDLKTARLTYAFHCCAFAHPQIHDINKHEEHLRMVDNIMTACRDLEAGRVSPEVMAELLESVWGSRPRTRLVRAAPGGGSGGGSGDGSGAGEEYAEDDAALGWGDDVYEDRGRLDDWGVDAGLGTSPPLHVFLAPEHEHGGAFGDLVDVEPGYASDQADTLERREHADDAGGHNHGVFHDVATLPPRILQAMCGNVSKHVPSVECSPAPNALNPCEDIMGYPWLRGLVWLVVLCTVAGNVAVLAVLLAHAAALTVARFLMCHLAFADLCMGLYLLLLAAMDLRSHGEYFNYACAWQVERGCMVAGFLTIFSSQLSIYTLCVITLERWVAITYAIDLNKRLRLGAAVYVMAGGWVYAITMAALPLVGVSSYSSTSICLPMDSRDAPGMTYLVVLLFVAALAFAVVLICYIHLYLSLGHNTLHGRPPARPGQPPRARRGLGLAAMRRPAAGTDEGSCRRRKELSFANKMAILVLTDFTCWAPIAFFSMTALAGAPLISVTNSKILLVFFYPLNACANPFLYAITTSQYRRDLCMLLARLGICTQLAHRYKLAYHSSPTSHNSNNQPMALCHRGGGGGV
;
A
#
# COMPACT_ATOMS: atom_id res chain seq x y z
N TYR A 1 -24.74 10.87 -45.33
CA TYR A 1 -24.68 10.11 -46.60
C TYR A 1 -24.08 10.99 -47.68
N CYS A 2 -22.81 10.77 -48.03
CA CYS A 2 -22.25 11.15 -49.34
C CYS A 2 -21.37 9.98 -49.78
N GLY A 3 -21.80 9.34 -50.86
CA GLY A 3 -21.28 8.07 -51.35
C GLY A 3 -19.92 8.21 -52.03
N ALA A 4 -19.10 7.18 -51.84
CA ALA A 4 -17.89 6.95 -52.62
C ALA A 4 -18.28 6.44 -54.01
N VAL A 5 -17.82 7.13 -55.05
CA VAL A 5 -17.73 6.59 -56.41
C VAL A 5 -16.24 6.43 -56.72
N LEU A 6 -15.77 5.19 -56.73
CA LEU A 6 -14.55 4.79 -57.43
C LEU A 6 -14.91 4.48 -58.89
N PRO A 7 -14.16 4.95 -59.91
CA PRO A 7 -14.18 4.28 -61.20
C PRO A 7 -13.25 3.05 -61.19
N PRO A 8 -13.56 2.01 -61.98
CA PRO A 8 -12.77 0.79 -62.04
C PRO A 8 -11.60 0.93 -63.04
N PHE A 9 -10.60 0.07 -62.86
CA PHE A 9 -9.43 -0.21 -63.72
C PHE A 9 -8.15 0.60 -63.48
N GLY A 10 -7.08 -0.18 -63.29
CA GLY A 10 -5.71 0.21 -63.66
C GLY A 10 -4.80 0.39 -62.45
N HIS A 11 -3.78 -0.46 -62.37
CA HIS A 11 -2.70 -0.46 -61.38
C HIS A 11 -2.21 0.93 -60.94
N CYS A 12 -2.51 1.30 -59.68
CA CYS A 12 -1.70 2.24 -58.91
C CYS A 12 -1.35 1.58 -57.58
N GLN A 13 -0.11 1.09 -57.46
CA GLN A 13 0.52 0.67 -56.20
C GLN A 13 0.94 1.90 -55.36
N CYS A 14 0.09 2.90 -55.23
CA CYS A 14 0.26 4.01 -54.30
C CYS A 14 -0.99 4.07 -53.43
N VAL A 15 -0.89 3.58 -52.18
CA VAL A 15 -1.97 3.61 -51.20
C VAL A 15 -2.02 4.99 -50.55
N THR A 16 -2.28 6.01 -51.35
CA THR A 16 -2.38 7.40 -50.91
C THR A 16 -3.83 7.84 -51.06
N VAL A 17 -4.46 8.29 -49.98
CA VAL A 17 -5.85 8.77 -50.02
C VAL A 17 -5.82 10.29 -50.18
N CYS A 18 -6.35 10.78 -51.31
CA CYS A 18 -6.59 12.20 -51.52
C CYS A 18 -7.87 12.62 -50.78
N ILE A 19 -7.76 13.03 -49.52
CA ILE A 19 -8.91 13.30 -48.63
C ILE A 19 -9.37 14.75 -48.83
N ARG A 20 -10.15 15.02 -49.88
CA ARG A 20 -10.77 16.35 -50.03
C ARG A 20 -12.05 16.57 -49.22
N CYS A 21 -12.63 15.55 -48.56
CA CYS A 21 -13.96 15.67 -47.93
C CYS A 21 -14.22 14.86 -46.63
N SER A 22 -13.32 13.98 -46.17
CA SER A 22 -13.59 13.20 -44.94
C SER A 22 -12.96 13.82 -43.71
N ARG A 23 -13.77 14.00 -42.65
CA ARG A 23 -13.31 14.45 -41.31
C ARG A 23 -12.81 13.29 -40.44
N GLU A 24 -13.07 12.05 -40.88
CA GLU A 24 -12.77 10.83 -40.16
C GLU A 24 -12.18 9.79 -41.14
N LEU A 25 -11.00 9.28 -40.81
CA LEU A 25 -10.36 8.14 -41.44
C LEU A 25 -10.46 6.99 -40.44
N ARG A 26 -11.32 6.02 -40.72
CA ARG A 26 -11.55 4.89 -39.84
C ARG A 26 -11.48 3.58 -40.61
N SER A 27 -10.84 2.58 -40.01
CA SER A 27 -10.82 1.19 -40.49
C SER A 27 -10.22 1.03 -41.90
N LEU A 28 -9.02 1.58 -42.09
CA LEU A 28 -8.26 1.49 -43.34
C LEU A 28 -7.03 0.58 -43.12
N PRO A 29 -7.17 -0.76 -43.24
CA PRO A 29 -6.12 -1.71 -42.83
C PRO A 29 -4.84 -1.67 -43.69
N ASN A 30 -4.90 -1.03 -44.87
CA ASN A 30 -3.79 -0.95 -45.81
C ASN A 30 -3.21 0.45 -45.98
N LEU A 31 -3.74 1.47 -45.32
CA LEU A 31 -3.23 2.83 -45.45
C LEU A 31 -1.86 2.95 -44.79
N GLU A 32 -0.85 3.33 -45.59
CA GLU A 32 0.55 3.42 -45.16
C GLU A 32 1.04 4.87 -45.05
N ALA A 33 0.50 5.79 -45.84
CA ALA A 33 0.90 7.20 -45.86
C ALA A 33 -0.28 8.14 -46.16
N ILE A 34 -0.16 9.39 -45.72
CA ILE A 34 -1.10 10.49 -45.98
C ILE A 34 -0.37 11.55 -46.79
N GLU A 35 -1.01 12.07 -47.84
CA GLU A 35 -0.47 13.16 -48.66
C GLU A 35 -0.26 14.44 -47.82
N GLU A 36 0.82 15.16 -48.09
CA GLU A 36 1.11 16.46 -47.45
C GLU A 36 0.07 17.51 -47.86
N GLY A 37 -0.26 18.44 -46.95
CA GLY A 37 -1.19 19.54 -47.23
C GLY A 37 -2.64 19.13 -47.52
N VAL A 38 -3.03 17.87 -47.30
CA VAL A 38 -4.40 17.36 -47.56
C VAL A 38 -5.49 18.17 -46.86
N PHE A 39 -5.21 18.71 -45.67
CA PHE A 39 -6.18 19.46 -44.89
C PHE A 39 -6.14 20.98 -45.11
N SER A 40 -5.15 21.49 -45.86
CA SER A 40 -4.91 22.93 -46.06
C SER A 40 -6.09 23.67 -46.72
N THR A 41 -6.90 22.97 -47.52
CA THR A 41 -8.04 23.57 -48.24
C THR A 41 -9.34 23.59 -47.41
N LEU A 42 -9.35 22.97 -46.23
CA LEU A 42 -10.55 22.75 -45.42
C LEU A 42 -10.76 23.84 -44.36
N THR A 43 -11.19 25.03 -44.80
CA THR A 43 -11.33 26.24 -43.95
C THR A 43 -12.33 26.14 -42.79
N LYS A 44 -13.21 25.13 -42.76
CA LYS A 44 -14.19 24.88 -41.67
C LYS A 44 -13.87 23.64 -40.82
N LEU A 45 -12.68 23.06 -40.96
CA LEU A 45 -12.31 21.84 -40.26
C LEU A 45 -12.13 22.11 -38.76
N ARG A 46 -12.84 21.35 -37.91
CA ARG A 46 -12.76 21.46 -36.44
C ARG A 46 -12.06 20.27 -35.79
N SER A 47 -12.19 19.09 -36.39
CA SER A 47 -11.70 17.84 -35.81
C SER A 47 -11.18 16.92 -36.91
N ILE A 48 -10.07 16.23 -36.60
CA ILE A 48 -9.47 15.19 -37.44
C ILE A 48 -9.42 13.92 -36.61
N TYR A 49 -10.01 12.85 -37.14
CA TYR A 49 -9.98 11.51 -36.54
C TYR A 49 -9.28 10.54 -37.48
N ILE A 50 -8.25 9.87 -37.00
CA ILE A 50 -7.52 8.79 -37.68
C ILE A 50 -7.54 7.58 -36.75
N LEU A 51 -8.36 6.59 -37.05
CA LEU A 51 -8.68 5.49 -36.16
C LEU A 51 -8.52 4.15 -36.88
N ASP A 52 -7.94 3.17 -36.21
CA ASP A 52 -7.88 1.78 -36.70
C ASP A 52 -7.13 1.69 -38.06
N VAL A 53 -5.91 2.23 -38.09
CA VAL A 53 -5.02 2.27 -39.26
C VAL A 53 -3.65 1.67 -38.90
N PRO A 54 -3.55 0.33 -38.75
CA PRO A 54 -2.38 -0.32 -38.13
C PRO A 54 -1.10 -0.22 -38.96
N LYS A 55 -1.18 0.02 -40.27
CA LYS A 55 0.01 0.13 -41.14
C LYS A 55 0.56 1.55 -41.25
N LEU A 56 -0.13 2.55 -40.73
CA LEU A 56 0.34 3.93 -40.75
C LEU A 56 1.40 4.13 -39.66
N LYS A 57 2.67 4.18 -40.07
CA LYS A 57 3.82 4.23 -39.14
C LYS A 57 4.37 5.62 -38.88
N VAL A 58 4.24 6.51 -39.85
CA VAL A 58 4.77 7.87 -39.84
C VAL A 58 3.75 8.76 -40.53
N ILE A 59 3.56 9.96 -40.01
CA ILE A 59 2.78 11.02 -40.67
C ILE A 59 3.80 12.02 -41.21
N PRO A 60 3.88 12.20 -42.54
CA PRO A 60 4.82 13.14 -43.15
C PRO A 60 4.70 14.55 -42.57
N HIS A 61 5.81 15.28 -42.58
CA HIS A 61 5.82 16.70 -42.29
C HIS A 61 4.89 17.42 -43.27
N GLY A 62 4.16 18.44 -42.82
CA GLY A 62 3.29 19.22 -43.71
C GLY A 62 1.85 18.72 -43.84
N VAL A 63 1.50 17.57 -43.26
CA VAL A 63 0.09 17.10 -43.23
C VAL A 63 -0.82 18.06 -42.45
N PHE A 64 -0.32 18.65 -41.37
CA PHE A 64 -1.06 19.57 -40.50
C PHE A 64 -0.81 21.05 -40.82
N ASP A 65 -0.21 21.35 -41.95
CA ASP A 65 0.06 22.74 -42.36
C ASP A 65 -1.18 23.38 -42.96
N GLY A 66 -1.38 24.67 -42.68
CA GLY A 66 -2.51 25.44 -43.21
C GLY A 66 -3.87 25.03 -42.64
N LEU A 67 -3.91 24.46 -41.43
CA LEU A 67 -5.18 24.14 -40.76
C LEU A 67 -6.01 25.40 -40.45
N SER A 68 -7.34 25.23 -40.45
CA SER A 68 -8.28 26.30 -40.10
C SER A 68 -8.05 26.78 -38.66
N PRO A 69 -8.15 28.10 -38.37
CA PRO A 69 -8.13 28.64 -37.00
C PRO A 69 -9.23 28.07 -36.08
N ALA A 70 -10.28 27.47 -36.66
CA ALA A 70 -11.35 26.81 -35.92
C ALA A 70 -11.04 25.36 -35.53
N PHE A 71 -9.86 24.84 -35.88
CA PHE A 71 -9.43 23.49 -35.53
C PHE A 71 -9.19 23.34 -34.02
N LYS A 72 -9.70 22.25 -33.45
CA LYS A 72 -9.78 22.02 -32.00
C LYS A 72 -9.37 20.63 -31.55
N VAL A 73 -9.64 19.58 -32.32
CA VAL A 73 -9.45 18.19 -31.87
C VAL A 73 -8.64 17.39 -32.89
N LEU A 74 -7.52 16.82 -32.45
CA LEU A 74 -6.73 15.86 -33.21
C LEU A 74 -6.76 14.52 -32.49
N ARG A 75 -7.26 13.47 -33.13
CA ARG A 75 -7.27 12.12 -32.58
C ARG A 75 -6.67 11.13 -33.56
N ILE A 76 -5.58 10.49 -33.18
CA ILE A 76 -4.86 9.48 -33.96
C ILE A 76 -4.63 8.28 -33.05
N SER A 77 -5.47 7.26 -33.16
CA SER A 77 -5.48 6.15 -32.21
C SER A 77 -5.61 4.80 -32.89
N ARG A 78 -4.99 3.77 -32.29
CA ARG A 78 -4.92 2.41 -32.85
C ARG A 78 -4.30 2.42 -34.25
N THR A 79 -3.15 3.09 -34.36
CA THR A 79 -2.32 3.13 -35.56
C THR A 79 -0.92 2.59 -35.26
N GLY A 80 -0.14 2.26 -36.30
CA GLY A 80 1.24 1.78 -36.13
C GLY A 80 2.27 2.90 -35.89
N LEU A 81 1.80 4.07 -35.44
CA LEU A 81 2.60 5.30 -35.39
C LEU A 81 3.75 5.16 -34.40
N SER A 82 4.98 5.33 -34.88
CA SER A 82 6.22 5.07 -34.12
C SER A 82 6.84 6.31 -33.47
N GLU A 83 6.42 7.49 -33.89
CA GLU A 83 6.91 8.79 -33.41
C GLU A 83 5.77 9.81 -33.32
N ILE A 84 5.92 10.83 -32.46
CA ILE A 84 4.95 11.92 -32.38
C ILE A 84 4.99 12.71 -33.69
N PRO A 85 3.85 12.96 -34.34
CA PRO A 85 3.84 13.67 -35.61
C PRO A 85 4.19 15.15 -35.39
N HIS A 86 4.74 15.79 -36.41
CA HIS A 86 5.09 17.21 -36.38
C HIS A 86 3.83 18.08 -36.30
N ILE A 87 3.42 18.40 -35.06
CA ILE A 87 2.26 19.22 -34.73
C ILE A 87 2.63 20.68 -34.44
N SER A 88 3.92 21.03 -34.51
CA SER A 88 4.40 22.39 -34.28
C SER A 88 3.93 23.41 -35.32
N SER A 89 3.43 22.95 -36.47
CA SER A 89 2.86 23.82 -37.51
C SER A 89 1.44 24.29 -37.21
N ILE A 90 0.78 23.70 -36.20
CA ILE A 90 -0.46 24.22 -35.62
C ILE A 90 -0.06 25.48 -34.84
N GLY A 91 -0.25 26.64 -35.47
CA GLY A 91 0.37 27.91 -35.06
C GLY A 91 0.19 28.26 -33.57
N PRO A 92 1.09 29.07 -32.99
CA PRO A 92 1.13 29.37 -31.56
C PRO A 92 -0.13 30.08 -31.05
N ASP A 93 -0.90 30.72 -31.92
CA ASP A 93 -2.13 31.44 -31.57
C ASP A 93 -3.36 30.53 -31.45
N GLN A 94 -3.23 29.24 -31.77
CA GLN A 94 -4.34 28.30 -31.83
C GLN A 94 -4.38 27.39 -30.59
N ILE A 95 -5.47 27.47 -29.84
CA ILE A 95 -5.69 26.66 -28.63
C ILE A 95 -6.56 25.44 -28.99
N LEU A 96 -5.95 24.26 -28.95
CA LEU A 96 -6.60 22.98 -29.16
C LEU A 96 -7.33 22.54 -27.88
N ASP A 97 -8.46 21.86 -28.06
CA ASP A 97 -9.19 21.27 -26.94
C ASP A 97 -8.55 19.92 -26.58
N GLN A 98 -8.18 19.09 -27.56
CA GLN A 98 -7.62 17.76 -27.28
C GLN A 98 -6.70 17.26 -28.39
N ILE A 99 -5.56 16.69 -27.99
CA ILE A 99 -4.67 15.89 -28.83
C ILE A 99 -4.60 14.49 -28.22
N ASP A 100 -5.14 13.51 -28.94
CA ASP A 100 -5.20 12.12 -28.51
C ASP A 100 -4.34 11.26 -29.45
N LEU A 101 -3.26 10.71 -28.92
CA LEU A 101 -2.32 9.79 -29.56
C LEU A 101 -2.29 8.43 -28.85
N GLU A 102 -3.41 8.03 -28.22
CA GLU A 102 -3.53 6.80 -27.45
C GLU A 102 -3.45 5.53 -28.33
N SER A 103 -2.88 4.46 -27.77
CA SER A 103 -2.81 3.13 -28.40
C SER A 103 -2.09 3.14 -29.75
N ASN A 104 -0.91 3.77 -29.81
CA ASN A 104 0.01 3.66 -30.94
C ASN A 104 1.31 2.95 -30.53
N GLU A 105 2.35 3.03 -31.35
CA GLU A 105 3.65 2.37 -31.14
C GLU A 105 4.78 3.38 -30.87
N ILE A 106 4.45 4.53 -30.25
CA ILE A 106 5.43 5.59 -29.99
C ILE A 106 6.47 5.11 -28.97
N GLN A 107 7.75 5.21 -29.32
CA GLN A 107 8.86 4.70 -28.50
C GLN A 107 9.54 5.77 -27.63
N THR A 108 9.62 7.01 -28.09
CA THR A 108 10.33 8.08 -27.38
C THR A 108 9.63 9.41 -27.57
N VAL A 109 9.61 10.22 -26.51
CA VAL A 109 9.24 11.64 -26.62
C VAL A 109 10.52 12.46 -26.66
N ALA A 110 10.94 12.82 -27.88
CA ALA A 110 12.20 13.52 -28.10
C ALA A 110 12.16 14.97 -27.58
N SER A 111 13.33 15.57 -27.37
CA SER A 111 13.45 16.99 -27.02
C SER A 111 12.75 17.89 -28.03
N GLN A 112 11.94 18.83 -27.55
CA GLN A 112 11.15 19.75 -28.37
C GLN A 112 10.19 19.08 -29.37
N ALA A 113 9.87 17.79 -29.19
CA ALA A 113 8.95 17.07 -30.08
C ALA A 113 7.54 17.68 -30.07
N VAL A 114 7.12 18.26 -28.94
CA VAL A 114 5.79 18.83 -28.76
C VAL A 114 5.90 20.33 -28.48
N ARG A 115 5.25 21.12 -29.34
CA ARG A 115 5.14 22.58 -29.20
C ARG A 115 3.74 23.04 -29.61
N VAL A 116 2.80 22.99 -28.67
CA VAL A 116 1.37 23.29 -28.91
C VAL A 116 0.72 23.96 -27.70
N ARG A 117 -0.41 24.64 -27.94
CA ARG A 117 -1.34 25.07 -26.89
C ARG A 117 -2.56 24.18 -26.90
N ALA A 118 -2.75 23.35 -25.88
CA ALA A 118 -3.83 22.37 -25.83
C ALA A 118 -4.41 22.22 -24.41
N ASN A 119 -5.71 21.91 -24.27
CA ASN A 119 -6.24 21.57 -22.95
C ASN A 119 -5.75 20.17 -22.52
N SER A 120 -5.83 19.16 -23.40
CA SER A 120 -5.39 17.80 -23.06
C SER A 120 -4.47 17.18 -24.14
N LEU A 121 -3.38 16.55 -23.71
CA LEU A 121 -2.50 15.71 -24.52
C LEU A 121 -2.43 14.30 -23.92
N LEU A 122 -2.96 13.32 -24.67
CA LEU A 122 -3.04 11.93 -24.25
C LEU A 122 -2.06 11.08 -25.07
N LEU A 123 -1.12 10.44 -24.39
CA LEU A 123 -0.09 9.55 -24.95
C LEU A 123 -0.22 8.13 -24.36
N ASP A 124 -1.43 7.76 -23.96
CA ASP A 124 -1.72 6.56 -23.21
C ASP A 124 -1.50 5.28 -24.03
N TYR A 125 -1.13 4.19 -23.35
CA TYR A 125 -0.95 2.85 -23.92
C TYR A 125 -0.08 2.80 -25.19
N ASN A 126 1.03 3.55 -25.19
CA ASN A 126 2.08 3.45 -26.19
C ASN A 126 3.21 2.51 -25.69
N VAL A 127 4.35 2.51 -26.38
CA VAL A 127 5.56 1.77 -26.00
C VAL A 127 6.70 2.70 -25.61
N ILE A 128 6.37 3.85 -24.99
CA ILE A 128 7.35 4.88 -24.67
C ILE A 128 8.34 4.32 -23.66
N GLU A 129 9.64 4.40 -23.97
CA GLU A 129 10.74 3.96 -23.10
C GLU A 129 11.37 5.15 -22.35
N GLU A 130 11.43 6.32 -23.01
CA GLU A 130 12.08 7.53 -22.51
C GLU A 130 11.36 8.82 -22.91
N VAL A 131 11.31 9.77 -21.97
CA VAL A 131 10.94 11.19 -22.22
C VAL A 131 12.18 12.05 -21.97
N GLN A 132 12.66 12.70 -23.03
CA GLN A 132 13.89 13.48 -23.03
C GLN A 132 13.70 14.86 -22.38
N VAL A 133 14.82 15.53 -22.09
CA VAL A 133 14.86 16.88 -21.53
C VAL A 133 14.11 17.86 -22.44
N ALA A 134 13.31 18.75 -21.85
CA ALA A 134 12.58 19.81 -22.55
C ALA A 134 11.72 19.29 -23.72
N ALA A 135 11.15 18.08 -23.58
CA ALA A 135 10.30 17.43 -24.58
C ALA A 135 9.08 18.29 -24.99
N PHE A 136 8.54 19.06 -24.04
CA PHE A 136 7.35 19.90 -24.21
C PHE A 136 7.66 21.40 -24.19
N ASN A 137 8.89 21.80 -24.48
CA ASN A 137 9.34 23.18 -24.35
C ASN A 137 8.53 24.15 -25.23
N GLY A 138 8.00 25.20 -24.62
CA GLY A 138 7.16 26.20 -25.30
C GLY A 138 5.73 25.72 -25.56
N SER A 139 5.30 24.65 -24.90
CA SER A 139 3.91 24.20 -24.90
C SER A 139 3.11 24.76 -23.72
N GLU A 140 1.81 24.96 -23.93
CA GLU A 140 0.84 25.25 -22.88
C GLU A 140 -0.18 24.10 -22.86
N ILE A 141 -0.01 23.15 -21.94
CA ILE A 141 -0.84 21.94 -21.85
C ILE A 141 -1.45 21.87 -20.46
N ALA A 142 -2.77 21.78 -20.34
CA ALA A 142 -3.43 21.71 -19.03
C ALA A 142 -3.45 20.28 -18.45
N GLU A 143 -3.60 19.26 -19.28
CA GLU A 143 -3.62 17.85 -18.88
C GLU A 143 -2.68 17.02 -19.76
N LEU A 144 -1.75 16.31 -19.14
CA LEU A 144 -0.83 15.39 -19.79
C LEU A 144 -1.01 13.99 -19.21
N SER A 145 -1.27 13.02 -20.07
CA SER A 145 -1.37 11.62 -19.67
C SER A 145 -0.39 10.75 -20.47
N LEU A 146 0.41 9.96 -19.75
CA LEU A 146 1.34 8.95 -20.28
C LEU A 146 0.98 7.56 -19.72
N LYS A 147 -0.27 7.38 -19.32
CA LYS A 147 -0.73 6.20 -18.60
C LYS A 147 -0.57 4.93 -19.43
N GLY A 148 -0.18 3.83 -18.78
CA GLY A 148 -0.11 2.51 -19.43
C GLY A 148 1.14 2.29 -20.28
N ASN A 149 2.08 3.24 -20.32
CA ASN A 149 3.40 3.06 -20.92
C ASN A 149 4.32 2.25 -20.00
N ARG A 150 4.12 0.93 -19.95
CA ARG A 150 4.84 0.03 -19.01
C ARG A 150 6.35 -0.06 -19.22
N LYS A 151 6.86 0.37 -20.37
CA LYS A 151 8.30 0.42 -20.66
C LYS A 151 8.96 1.75 -20.29
N LEU A 152 8.16 2.75 -19.90
CA LEU A 152 8.67 4.07 -19.58
C LEU A 152 9.44 3.99 -18.27
N THR A 153 10.77 4.02 -18.38
CA THR A 153 11.69 3.91 -17.24
C THR A 153 12.47 5.20 -17.03
N ARG A 154 12.79 5.93 -18.11
CA ARG A 154 13.59 7.16 -18.08
C ARG A 154 12.71 8.37 -18.29
N LEU A 155 12.38 9.06 -17.21
CA LEU A 155 11.72 10.37 -17.25
C LEU A 155 12.75 11.41 -16.79
N SER A 156 13.33 12.15 -17.74
CA SER A 156 14.41 13.11 -17.45
C SER A 156 13.97 14.16 -16.41
N LEU A 157 14.85 14.56 -15.49
CA LEU A 157 14.55 15.57 -14.43
C LEU A 157 13.99 16.90 -14.97
N GLY A 158 14.44 17.30 -16.17
CA GLY A 158 13.96 18.47 -16.90
C GLY A 158 12.99 18.15 -18.05
N ALA A 159 12.30 17.00 -18.03
CA ALA A 159 11.39 16.58 -19.11
C ALA A 159 10.28 17.61 -19.38
N PHE A 160 9.74 18.22 -18.31
CA PHE A 160 8.69 19.23 -18.38
C PHE A 160 9.23 20.67 -18.33
N ARG A 161 10.54 20.87 -18.57
CA ARG A 161 11.11 22.21 -18.65
C ARG A 161 10.50 22.99 -19.81
N GLY A 162 10.02 24.20 -19.52
CA GLY A 162 9.37 25.06 -20.50
C GLY A 162 7.92 24.66 -20.83
N LEU A 163 7.35 23.68 -20.12
CA LEU A 163 5.92 23.39 -20.15
C LEU A 163 5.20 24.34 -19.18
N SER A 164 4.21 25.07 -19.67
CA SER A 164 3.40 25.98 -18.88
C SER A 164 1.96 25.49 -18.72
N SER A 165 1.30 25.90 -17.64
CA SER A 165 -0.12 25.67 -17.36
C SER A 165 -0.54 24.21 -17.09
N LEU A 166 0.40 23.30 -16.81
CA LEU A 166 0.09 21.92 -16.48
C LEU A 166 -0.64 21.81 -15.14
N ARG A 167 -1.90 21.38 -15.17
CA ARG A 167 -2.77 21.19 -14.01
C ARG A 167 -2.94 19.72 -13.66
N LYS A 168 -2.96 18.82 -14.65
CA LYS A 168 -3.15 17.38 -14.43
C LYS A 168 -2.06 16.55 -15.08
N LEU A 169 -1.52 15.61 -14.33
CA LEU A 169 -0.48 14.70 -14.80
C LEU A 169 -0.80 13.27 -14.40
N ASP A 170 -0.98 12.40 -15.38
CA ASP A 170 -1.17 10.95 -15.16
C ASP A 170 0.02 10.16 -15.70
N LEU A 171 0.77 9.54 -14.79
CA LEU A 171 1.90 8.64 -15.03
C LEU A 171 1.57 7.22 -14.53
N SER A 172 0.30 6.90 -14.32
CA SER A 172 -0.11 5.60 -13.77
C SER A 172 0.24 4.45 -14.73
N GLN A 173 0.51 3.27 -14.16
CA GLN A 173 0.89 2.07 -14.93
C GLN A 173 2.15 2.27 -15.80
N THR A 174 3.10 3.05 -15.30
CA THR A 174 4.44 3.21 -15.90
C THR A 174 5.48 2.47 -15.05
N SER A 175 6.76 2.60 -15.40
CA SER A 175 7.86 2.00 -14.61
C SER A 175 8.97 3.02 -14.33
N ILE A 176 8.57 4.28 -14.11
CA ILE A 176 9.47 5.36 -13.74
C ILE A 176 10.00 5.16 -12.31
N SER A 177 11.27 5.52 -12.09
CA SER A 177 11.91 5.46 -10.78
C SER A 177 11.88 6.78 -10.02
N GLU A 178 11.71 7.90 -10.73
CA GLU A 178 11.75 9.25 -10.18
C GLU A 178 10.78 10.19 -10.92
N LEU A 179 10.30 11.21 -10.22
CA LEU A 179 9.52 12.30 -10.79
C LEU A 179 10.43 13.49 -11.10
N PRO A 180 10.13 14.27 -12.15
CA PRO A 180 10.91 15.45 -12.50
C PRO A 180 10.78 16.56 -11.46
N THR A 181 11.82 17.38 -11.33
CA THR A 181 11.88 18.48 -10.34
C THR A 181 11.40 19.82 -10.90
N GLU A 182 11.31 19.96 -12.22
CA GLU A 182 10.91 21.18 -12.92
C GLU A 182 9.56 21.01 -13.64
N GLY A 183 8.80 22.11 -13.77
CA GLY A 183 7.54 22.12 -14.53
C GLY A 183 6.30 21.60 -13.77
N LEU A 184 6.43 21.23 -12.49
CA LEU A 184 5.32 20.71 -11.67
C LEU A 184 4.73 21.71 -10.67
N ARG A 185 5.19 22.97 -10.68
CA ARG A 185 4.83 23.99 -9.68
C ARG A 185 3.31 24.24 -9.57
N HIS A 186 2.65 24.30 -10.73
CA HIS A 186 1.22 24.63 -10.85
C HIS A 186 0.32 23.41 -11.02
N LEU A 187 0.85 22.21 -10.75
CA LEU A 187 0.11 20.97 -10.86
C LEU A 187 -0.97 20.90 -9.78
N GLU A 188 -2.22 20.63 -10.16
CA GLU A 188 -3.37 20.49 -9.24
C GLU A 188 -3.68 19.03 -8.92
N GLU A 189 -3.51 18.13 -9.90
CA GLU A 189 -3.79 16.70 -9.78
C GLU A 189 -2.61 15.86 -10.30
N LEU A 190 -2.05 15.02 -9.42
CA LEU A 190 -1.01 14.04 -9.75
C LEU A 190 -1.53 12.62 -9.61
N ARG A 191 -1.40 11.81 -10.66
CA ARG A 191 -1.77 10.38 -10.64
C ARG A 191 -0.59 9.51 -11.00
N VAL A 192 -0.22 8.63 -10.08
CA VAL A 192 0.86 7.65 -10.19
C VAL A 192 0.41 6.35 -9.49
N GLU A 193 -0.62 5.72 -10.05
CA GLU A 193 -1.18 4.46 -9.55
C GLU A 193 -0.50 3.27 -10.24
N ASN A 194 -0.29 2.16 -9.54
CA ASN A 194 0.33 0.93 -10.07
C ASN A 194 1.69 1.17 -10.75
N THR A 195 2.55 1.95 -10.09
CA THR A 195 3.92 2.28 -10.55
C THR A 195 4.89 1.92 -9.43
N ASP A 196 5.14 0.62 -9.26
CA ASP A 196 5.88 0.07 -8.11
C ASP A 196 7.36 0.46 -8.07
N THR A 197 7.90 0.94 -9.20
CA THR A 197 9.29 1.37 -9.32
C THR A 197 9.52 2.76 -8.72
N LEU A 198 8.47 3.56 -8.51
CA LEU A 198 8.60 4.90 -7.94
C LEU A 198 8.69 4.79 -6.41
N THR A 199 9.91 4.75 -5.90
CA THR A 199 10.16 4.58 -4.46
C THR A 199 10.12 5.88 -3.68
N THR A 200 10.49 7.00 -4.30
CA THR A 200 10.62 8.31 -3.66
C THR A 200 9.84 9.37 -4.41
N ILE A 201 9.24 10.29 -3.66
CA ILE A 201 8.63 11.49 -4.22
C ILE A 201 9.57 12.68 -4.00
N PRO A 202 9.62 13.65 -4.93
CA PRO A 202 10.38 14.87 -4.71
C PRO A 202 9.75 15.68 -3.59
N SER A 203 10.49 16.67 -3.10
CA SER A 203 10.03 17.55 -2.04
C SER A 203 8.64 18.12 -2.31
N VAL A 204 7.78 18.06 -1.30
CA VAL A 204 6.40 18.55 -1.41
C VAL A 204 6.32 20.05 -1.72
N TYR A 205 7.40 20.79 -1.41
CA TYR A 205 7.56 22.21 -1.76
C TYR A 205 7.67 22.48 -3.26
N ASN A 206 7.94 21.46 -4.09
CA ASN A 206 7.90 21.61 -5.55
C ASN A 206 6.47 21.67 -6.11
N PHE A 207 5.46 21.29 -5.31
CA PHE A 207 4.06 21.18 -5.70
C PHE A 207 3.22 22.27 -5.01
N VAL A 208 3.28 23.51 -5.52
CA VAL A 208 2.69 24.68 -4.86
C VAL A 208 1.16 24.64 -4.89
N ASP A 209 0.58 24.27 -6.04
CA ASP A 209 -0.86 24.34 -6.28
C ASP A 209 -1.56 22.97 -6.19
N LEU A 210 -0.87 21.93 -5.69
CA LEU A 210 -1.37 20.56 -5.69
C LEU A 210 -2.53 20.39 -4.71
N LYS A 211 -3.64 19.83 -5.21
CA LYS A 211 -4.87 19.59 -4.46
C LYS A 211 -5.09 18.11 -4.21
N THR A 212 -4.81 17.28 -5.21
CA THR A 212 -5.08 15.83 -5.16
C THR A 212 -3.88 15.04 -5.65
N ALA A 213 -3.50 14.02 -4.88
CA ALA A 213 -2.45 13.07 -5.25
C ALA A 213 -2.97 11.63 -5.14
N ARG A 214 -2.92 10.88 -6.24
CA ARG A 214 -3.19 9.44 -6.26
C ARG A 214 -1.89 8.72 -6.50
N LEU A 215 -1.38 8.01 -5.51
CA LEU A 215 -0.06 7.42 -5.48
C LEU A 215 -0.16 5.90 -5.29
N THR A 216 0.94 5.20 -5.56
CA THR A 216 0.99 3.75 -5.41
C THR A 216 1.09 3.35 -3.93
N TYR A 217 1.95 4.04 -3.17
CA TYR A 217 2.25 3.72 -1.78
C TYR A 217 1.66 4.72 -0.79
N ALA A 218 1.19 4.22 0.36
CA ALA A 218 0.63 5.06 1.42
C ALA A 218 1.70 5.92 2.12
N PHE A 219 2.95 5.45 2.19
CA PHE A 219 4.03 6.22 2.82
C PHE A 219 4.42 7.47 2.01
N HIS A 220 4.14 7.53 0.70
CA HIS A 220 4.30 8.78 -0.06
C HIS A 220 3.34 9.86 0.45
N CYS A 221 2.14 9.49 0.91
CA CYS A 221 1.21 10.44 1.49
C CYS A 221 1.68 11.01 2.84
N CYS A 222 2.59 10.34 3.55
CA CYS A 222 3.18 10.86 4.79
C CYS A 222 3.99 12.13 4.57
N ALA A 223 4.60 12.32 3.39
CA ALA A 223 5.35 13.52 3.06
C ALA A 223 4.49 14.78 3.07
N PHE A 224 3.22 14.67 2.64
CA PHE A 224 2.27 15.79 2.65
C PHE A 224 1.71 16.07 4.04
N ALA A 225 1.58 15.03 4.87
CA ALA A 225 1.12 15.18 6.26
C ALA A 225 2.20 15.75 7.18
N HIS A 226 3.47 15.41 6.91
CA HIS A 226 4.62 15.83 7.72
C HIS A 226 5.76 16.40 6.86
N PRO A 227 5.55 17.55 6.18
CA PRO A 227 6.55 18.15 5.29
C PRO A 227 7.88 18.48 5.97
N GLN A 228 7.84 18.80 7.27
CA GLN A 228 8.99 19.20 8.08
C GLN A 228 10.04 18.10 8.28
N ILE A 229 9.63 16.84 8.26
CA ILE A 229 10.51 15.67 8.43
C ILE A 229 10.85 14.99 7.11
N HIS A 230 10.08 15.26 6.05
CA HIS A 230 10.33 14.70 4.71
C HIS A 230 11.54 15.33 4.04
N ASP A 231 11.67 16.66 4.11
CA ASP A 231 12.79 17.40 3.54
C ASP A 231 13.10 18.62 4.42
N ILE A 232 13.97 18.41 5.41
CA ILE A 232 14.33 19.41 6.42
C ILE A 232 14.91 20.66 5.75
N ASN A 233 15.80 20.48 4.77
CA ASN A 233 16.48 21.59 4.11
C ASN A 233 15.48 22.47 3.34
N LYS A 234 14.59 21.87 2.53
CA LYS A 234 13.57 22.67 1.83
C LYS A 234 12.50 23.22 2.76
N HIS A 235 12.20 22.54 3.86
CA HIS A 235 11.32 23.08 4.90
C HIS A 235 11.91 24.36 5.50
N GLU A 236 13.20 24.36 5.84
CA GLU A 236 13.89 25.54 6.34
C GLU A 236 13.94 26.66 5.30
N GLU A 237 14.26 26.36 4.04
CA GLU A 237 14.22 27.33 2.95
C GLU A 237 12.82 27.94 2.78
N HIS A 238 11.78 27.12 2.85
CA HIS A 238 10.40 27.59 2.79
C HIS A 238 10.06 28.50 3.98
N LEU A 239 10.46 28.12 5.21
CA LEU A 239 10.25 28.96 6.38
C LEU A 239 10.99 30.30 6.28
N ARG A 240 12.24 30.30 5.80
CA ARG A 240 13.01 31.52 5.54
C ARG A 240 12.33 32.39 4.48
N MET A 241 11.83 31.77 3.41
CA MET A 241 11.08 32.47 2.36
C MET A 241 9.82 33.12 2.94
N VAL A 242 9.02 32.37 3.71
CA VAL A 242 7.80 32.90 4.37
C VAL A 242 8.13 34.03 5.35
N ASP A 243 9.20 33.91 6.13
CA ASP A 243 9.62 34.96 7.07
C ASP A 243 10.09 36.23 6.34
N ASN A 244 10.85 36.08 5.25
CA ASN A 244 11.26 37.20 4.39
C ASN A 244 10.05 37.95 3.83
N ILE A 245 9.02 37.22 3.35
CA ILE A 245 7.79 37.81 2.82
C ILE A 245 7.03 38.54 3.92
N MET A 246 6.86 37.92 5.08
CA MET A 246 6.16 38.52 6.22
C MET A 246 6.89 39.76 6.74
N THR A 247 8.22 39.74 6.75
CA THR A 247 9.04 40.90 7.14
C THR A 247 8.94 42.02 6.13
N ALA A 248 9.08 41.73 4.85
CA ALA A 248 8.86 42.71 3.79
C ALA A 248 7.46 43.32 3.93
N CYS A 249 6.43 42.49 4.14
CA CYS A 249 5.04 42.94 4.28
C CYS A 249 4.85 43.89 5.47
N ARG A 250 5.48 43.61 6.61
CA ARG A 250 5.49 44.53 7.75
C ARG A 250 6.19 45.84 7.44
N ASP A 251 7.27 45.83 6.65
CA ASP A 251 7.98 47.05 6.26
C ASP A 251 7.18 47.91 5.28
N LEU A 252 6.38 47.28 4.40
CA LEU A 252 5.41 47.96 3.53
C LEU A 252 4.28 48.60 4.34
N GLU A 253 3.68 47.86 5.28
CA GLU A 253 2.63 48.38 6.17
C GLU A 253 3.13 49.51 7.08
N ALA A 254 4.39 49.43 7.52
CA ALA A 254 5.03 50.47 8.32
C ALA A 254 5.49 51.70 7.51
N GLY A 255 5.27 51.71 6.18
CA GLY A 255 5.67 52.81 5.29
C GLY A 255 7.18 52.98 5.17
N ARG A 256 7.98 51.96 5.51
CA ARG A 256 9.44 51.97 5.39
C ARG A 256 9.91 51.70 3.97
N VAL A 257 9.06 51.06 3.16
CA VAL A 257 9.35 50.61 1.79
C VAL A 257 8.16 50.99 0.89
N SER A 258 8.41 51.43 -0.35
CA SER A 258 7.33 51.70 -1.31
C SER A 258 6.83 50.39 -1.96
N PRO A 259 5.58 50.33 -2.45
CA PRO A 259 5.04 49.15 -3.14
C PRO A 259 5.89 48.68 -4.33
N GLU A 260 6.59 49.60 -4.98
CA GLU A 260 7.50 49.35 -6.11
C GLU A 260 8.79 48.67 -5.65
N VAL A 261 9.38 49.12 -4.53
CA VAL A 261 10.57 48.50 -3.95
C VAL A 261 10.25 47.14 -3.34
N MET A 262 9.05 46.98 -2.76
CA MET A 262 8.51 45.67 -2.38
C MET A 262 8.43 44.74 -3.60
N ALA A 263 7.93 45.22 -4.74
CA ALA A 263 7.85 44.44 -5.95
C ALA A 263 9.21 43.93 -6.41
N GLU A 264 10.22 44.80 -6.44
CA GLU A 264 11.59 44.44 -6.81
C GLU A 264 12.21 43.45 -5.80
N LEU A 265 11.93 43.61 -4.50
CA LEU A 265 12.33 42.66 -3.46
C LEU A 265 11.68 41.30 -3.65
N LEU A 266 10.36 41.25 -3.86
CA LEU A 266 9.63 40.02 -4.15
C LEU A 266 10.11 39.37 -5.45
N GLU A 267 10.46 40.16 -6.48
CA GLU A 267 11.07 39.68 -7.72
C GLU A 267 12.47 39.09 -7.49
N SER A 268 13.27 39.68 -6.60
CA SER A 268 14.61 39.17 -6.24
C SER A 268 14.55 37.88 -5.40
N VAL A 269 13.51 37.72 -4.59
CA VAL A 269 13.28 36.54 -3.73
C VAL A 269 12.62 35.39 -4.51
N TRP A 270 11.70 35.68 -5.43
CA TRP A 270 10.93 34.66 -6.16
C TRP A 270 11.28 34.46 -7.63
N GLY A 271 12.20 35.26 -8.18
CA GLY A 271 12.82 35.05 -9.49
C GLY A 271 11.83 34.77 -10.62
N SER A 272 11.12 35.79 -11.13
CA SER A 272 10.39 35.70 -12.40
C SER A 272 10.10 37.08 -13.00
N ARG A 273 10.87 37.49 -14.02
CA ARG A 273 10.48 38.59 -14.93
C ARG A 273 9.52 38.05 -16.00
N PRO A 274 8.29 38.57 -16.17
CA PRO A 274 7.65 38.54 -17.48
C PRO A 274 8.32 39.62 -18.34
N ARG A 275 8.80 39.24 -19.53
CA ARG A 275 9.43 40.16 -20.50
C ARG A 275 8.52 41.38 -20.78
N THR A 276 8.90 42.56 -20.32
CA THR A 276 8.40 43.84 -20.88
C THR A 276 9.58 44.72 -21.29
N ARG A 277 9.56 45.12 -22.56
CA ARG A 277 10.54 45.99 -23.22
C ARG A 277 10.33 47.41 -22.71
N LEU A 278 11.34 48.01 -22.08
CA LEU A 278 11.33 49.43 -21.71
C LEU A 278 11.34 50.29 -22.98
N VAL A 279 10.26 51.02 -23.26
CA VAL A 279 10.28 52.18 -24.16
C VAL A 279 10.53 53.41 -23.31
N ARG A 280 11.70 54.03 -23.48
CA ARG A 280 12.09 55.26 -22.79
C ARG A 280 11.40 56.44 -23.48
N ALA A 281 10.45 57.07 -22.81
CA ALA A 281 9.93 58.37 -23.24
C ALA A 281 10.98 59.45 -22.94
N ALA A 282 11.47 60.13 -23.97
CA ALA A 282 12.29 61.33 -23.83
C ALA A 282 11.39 62.55 -23.49
N PRO A 283 11.85 63.50 -22.64
CA PRO A 283 11.12 64.73 -22.41
C PRO A 283 11.30 65.69 -23.59
N GLY A 284 10.21 66.38 -23.96
CA GLY A 284 10.19 67.33 -25.05
C GLY A 284 10.78 68.70 -24.70
N GLY A 285 11.36 69.34 -25.73
CA GLY A 285 11.37 70.79 -25.89
C GLY A 285 12.73 71.45 -26.09
N GLY A 286 13.02 71.92 -27.31
CA GLY A 286 13.98 73.02 -27.55
C GLY A 286 14.78 72.99 -28.85
N SER A 287 14.26 73.68 -29.88
CA SER A 287 14.93 74.39 -31.01
C SER A 287 16.38 74.08 -31.44
N GLY A 288 16.58 73.92 -32.76
CA GLY A 288 17.88 74.18 -33.43
C GLY A 288 18.16 73.25 -34.60
N GLY A 289 18.35 73.78 -35.81
CA GLY A 289 18.39 73.03 -37.06
C GLY A 289 19.73 72.41 -37.47
N GLY A 290 19.73 71.81 -38.67
CA GLY A 290 20.93 71.44 -39.42
C GLY A 290 20.99 69.99 -39.92
N SER A 291 20.70 69.82 -41.21
CA SER A 291 21.46 69.05 -42.21
C SER A 291 22.04 67.64 -41.92
N GLY A 292 21.75 66.68 -42.80
CA GLY A 292 22.78 65.79 -43.38
C GLY A 292 22.65 64.27 -43.16
N ASP A 293 22.30 63.57 -44.25
CA ASP A 293 22.79 62.28 -44.78
C ASP A 293 23.04 61.02 -43.90
N GLY A 294 22.50 59.88 -44.38
CA GLY A 294 23.34 58.72 -44.74
C GLY A 294 23.31 57.46 -43.85
N SER A 295 22.55 56.45 -44.31
CA SER A 295 22.97 55.04 -44.55
C SER A 295 23.62 54.16 -43.45
N GLY A 296 23.10 52.92 -43.30
CA GLY A 296 23.95 51.72 -43.28
C GLY A 296 23.82 50.76 -42.08
N ALA A 297 23.59 49.48 -42.40
CA ALA A 297 23.34 48.34 -41.53
C ALA A 297 24.54 47.77 -40.76
N GLY A 298 24.27 46.87 -39.78
CA GLY A 298 25.22 45.87 -39.29
C GLY A 298 24.85 45.28 -37.90
N GLU A 299 24.26 44.08 -37.88
CA GLU A 299 24.11 43.22 -36.70
C GLU A 299 25.39 42.39 -36.50
N GLU A 300 25.90 42.29 -35.26
CA GLU A 300 26.74 41.17 -34.81
C GLU A 300 26.62 40.92 -33.30
N TYR A 301 26.74 39.64 -32.94
CA TYR A 301 26.48 38.97 -31.66
C TYR A 301 27.57 39.21 -30.60
N ALA A 302 27.20 39.10 -29.32
CA ALA A 302 28.12 38.66 -28.26
C ALA A 302 27.37 37.92 -27.14
N GLU A 303 27.92 36.75 -26.81
CA GLU A 303 27.60 35.83 -25.71
C GLU A 303 27.87 36.45 -24.33
N ASP A 304 27.23 35.93 -23.28
CA ASP A 304 27.84 35.87 -21.95
C ASP A 304 27.19 34.75 -21.11
N ASP A 305 28.00 33.72 -20.85
CA ASP A 305 27.86 32.70 -19.81
C ASP A 305 28.29 33.28 -18.45
N ALA A 306 27.59 32.91 -17.37
CA ALA A 306 28.19 32.87 -16.04
C ALA A 306 27.44 31.88 -15.13
N ALA A 307 28.05 30.72 -14.94
CA ALA A 307 27.78 29.80 -13.84
C ALA A 307 28.45 30.29 -12.55
N LEU A 308 27.80 30.14 -11.41
CA LEU A 308 28.47 30.16 -10.09
C LEU A 308 27.83 29.09 -9.19
N GLY A 309 28.59 28.01 -8.97
CA GLY A 309 28.43 27.13 -7.82
C GLY A 309 29.37 27.55 -6.70
N TRP A 310 29.00 27.26 -5.44
CA TRP A 310 29.89 27.29 -4.29
C TRP A 310 29.58 26.10 -3.38
N GLY A 311 30.65 25.37 -3.04
CA GLY A 311 30.65 24.18 -2.19
C GLY A 311 31.03 24.43 -0.73
N ASP A 312 31.14 23.31 -0.02
CA ASP A 312 31.30 23.07 1.42
C ASP A 312 32.39 23.85 2.17
N ASP A 313 32.12 24.17 3.46
CA ASP A 313 33.07 23.95 4.58
C ASP A 313 32.39 24.05 5.97
N VAL A 314 32.93 23.29 6.92
CA VAL A 314 32.44 22.89 8.25
C VAL A 314 33.04 23.74 9.38
N TYR A 315 32.29 24.12 10.44
CA TYR A 315 32.57 23.83 11.88
C TYR A 315 31.53 24.42 12.87
N GLU A 316 31.44 23.72 14.01
CA GLU A 316 30.55 23.83 15.18
C GLU A 316 30.27 25.23 15.77
N ASP A 317 29.03 25.45 16.21
CA ASP A 317 28.82 25.92 17.59
C ASP A 317 27.50 25.40 18.21
N ARG A 318 27.62 24.99 19.49
CA ARG A 318 26.54 24.46 20.33
C ARG A 318 25.83 25.63 21.01
N GLY A 319 24.51 25.75 20.85
CA GLY A 319 23.76 26.81 21.52
C GLY A 319 22.26 26.55 21.67
N ARG A 320 21.92 25.75 22.69
CA ARG A 320 20.76 25.92 23.61
C ARG A 320 19.40 26.33 23.00
N LEU A 321 18.53 25.34 22.84
CA LEU A 321 17.07 25.50 22.74
C LEU A 321 16.49 25.94 24.09
N ASP A 322 15.94 27.16 24.16
CA ASP A 322 15.01 27.57 25.21
C ASP A 322 13.61 27.75 24.58
N ASP A 323 12.79 26.73 24.86
CA ASP A 323 11.38 26.74 25.25
C ASP A 323 10.56 28.03 24.99
N TRP A 324 9.59 27.93 24.08
CA TRP A 324 8.37 28.74 24.11
C TRP A 324 7.17 27.88 23.73
N GLY A 325 6.47 27.40 24.77
CA GLY A 325 5.08 26.98 24.66
C GLY A 325 4.16 28.18 24.48
N VAL A 326 3.15 28.03 23.61
CA VAL A 326 1.97 28.90 23.59
C VAL A 326 0.73 28.06 23.28
N ASP A 327 -0.32 28.37 24.02
CA ASP A 327 -1.60 27.69 24.22
C ASP A 327 -2.40 27.32 22.96
N ALA A 328 -3.02 26.14 23.02
CA ALA A 328 -4.08 25.71 22.11
C ALA A 328 -5.45 26.16 22.65
N GLY A 329 -6.07 27.13 21.96
CA GLY A 329 -7.47 27.53 22.11
C GLY A 329 -8.23 27.29 20.80
N LEU A 330 -9.28 26.48 20.86
CA LEU A 330 -10.17 26.08 19.77
C LEU A 330 -10.90 27.25 19.11
N GLY A 331 -11.01 27.22 17.77
CA GLY A 331 -11.91 28.07 16.98
C GLY A 331 -11.80 27.78 15.49
N THR A 332 -12.70 26.95 14.96
CA THR A 332 -12.76 26.46 13.58
C THR A 332 -13.30 27.51 12.61
N SER A 333 -12.57 27.78 11.52
CA SER A 333 -13.04 28.40 10.26
C SER A 333 -12.03 28.04 9.15
N PRO A 334 -12.43 27.87 7.87
CA PRO A 334 -11.51 27.42 6.83
C PRO A 334 -10.51 28.54 6.45
N PRO A 335 -9.24 28.23 6.13
CA PRO A 335 -8.30 29.23 5.62
C PRO A 335 -8.63 29.57 4.15
N LEU A 336 -8.80 30.86 3.86
CA LEU A 336 -8.92 31.38 2.50
C LEU A 336 -7.56 31.33 1.79
N HIS A 337 -7.56 30.78 0.57
CA HIS A 337 -6.40 30.67 -0.30
C HIS A 337 -5.92 32.05 -0.80
N VAL A 338 -4.61 32.27 -0.79
CA VAL A 338 -3.97 33.35 -1.55
C VAL A 338 -3.89 32.91 -3.01
N PHE A 339 -4.86 33.34 -3.82
CA PHE A 339 -4.70 33.41 -5.26
C PHE A 339 -4.42 34.86 -5.65
N LEU A 340 -3.45 35.07 -6.53
CA LEU A 340 -3.41 36.26 -7.37
C LEU A 340 -4.64 36.17 -8.29
N ALA A 341 -5.72 36.86 -7.94
CA ALA A 341 -6.90 37.02 -8.80
C ALA A 341 -6.79 38.33 -9.62
N PRO A 342 -7.16 38.33 -10.90
CA PRO A 342 -7.55 39.55 -11.60
C PRO A 342 -8.99 39.95 -11.21
N GLU A 343 -9.21 41.24 -10.93
CA GLU A 343 -10.48 41.92 -10.60
C GLU A 343 -11.58 41.65 -11.67
N HIS A 344 -12.76 41.09 -11.32
CA HIS A 344 -14.01 41.64 -10.73
C HIS A 344 -15.11 42.02 -11.75
N GLU A 345 -16.31 41.45 -11.60
CA GLU A 345 -17.58 42.22 -11.64
C GLU A 345 -18.57 41.69 -10.58
N HIS A 346 -19.17 42.64 -9.85
CA HIS A 346 -20.18 42.53 -8.78
C HIS A 346 -21.59 42.25 -9.35
N GLY A 347 -22.62 41.78 -8.63
CA GLY A 347 -22.81 41.47 -7.23
C GLY A 347 -24.31 41.41 -6.85
N GLY A 348 -24.59 40.85 -5.66
CA GLY A 348 -25.78 41.09 -4.82
C GLY A 348 -26.87 40.00 -4.82
N ALA A 349 -27.51 39.60 -3.71
CA ALA A 349 -27.37 39.86 -2.27
C ALA A 349 -28.38 38.95 -1.52
N PHE A 350 -28.04 38.53 -0.27
CA PHE A 350 -28.88 38.23 0.93
C PHE A 350 -30.17 37.36 0.81
N GLY A 351 -30.51 36.41 1.70
CA GLY A 351 -29.99 35.99 3.01
C GLY A 351 -30.88 34.87 3.64
N ASP A 352 -30.38 34.34 4.76
CA ASP A 352 -31.05 33.71 5.92
C ASP A 352 -31.84 32.37 5.85
N LEU A 353 -31.24 31.38 6.54
CA LEU A 353 -31.74 30.55 7.66
C LEU A 353 -32.93 29.56 7.52
N VAL A 354 -32.59 28.29 7.80
CA VAL A 354 -33.25 27.31 8.71
C VAL A 354 -34.19 26.23 8.13
N ASP A 355 -33.70 25.00 8.27
CA ASP A 355 -34.28 23.68 8.61
C ASP A 355 -35.49 23.05 7.88
N VAL A 356 -35.38 21.71 7.81
CA VAL A 356 -36.43 20.66 7.78
C VAL A 356 -36.92 20.16 6.40
N GLU A 357 -36.48 18.95 6.01
CA GLU A 357 -37.30 18.00 5.19
C GLU A 357 -38.53 17.55 6.00
N PRO A 358 -39.69 17.11 5.42
CA PRO A 358 -39.85 16.47 4.10
C PRO A 358 -41.17 16.77 3.34
N GLY A 359 -41.23 16.33 2.07
CA GLY A 359 -42.35 15.53 1.55
C GLY A 359 -43.67 16.20 1.05
N TYR A 360 -44.14 15.63 -0.06
CA TYR A 360 -45.50 15.59 -0.62
C TYR A 360 -46.07 16.77 -1.45
N ALA A 361 -46.11 16.48 -2.76
CA ALA A 361 -47.30 16.41 -3.63
C ALA A 361 -48.09 17.66 -4.07
N SER A 362 -48.12 17.77 -5.41
CA SER A 362 -49.24 18.11 -6.31
C SER A 362 -49.98 19.44 -6.16
N ASP A 363 -49.93 20.24 -7.23
CA ASP A 363 -51.07 20.62 -8.10
C ASP A 363 -50.49 21.53 -9.19
N GLN A 364 -50.40 21.16 -10.47
CA GLN A 364 -51.44 20.95 -11.50
C GLN A 364 -52.26 22.21 -11.83
N ALA A 365 -52.29 22.50 -13.13
CA ALA A 365 -53.18 23.41 -13.85
C ALA A 365 -52.84 24.92 -13.69
N ASP A 366 -52.99 25.78 -14.69
CA ASP A 366 -53.42 25.67 -16.10
C ASP A 366 -53.12 27.07 -16.67
N THR A 367 -52.37 27.18 -17.76
CA THR A 367 -52.85 27.40 -19.14
C THR A 367 -53.44 28.79 -19.44
N LEU A 368 -53.32 29.15 -20.74
CA LEU A 368 -54.15 30.08 -21.51
C LEU A 368 -53.80 31.58 -21.36
N GLU A 369 -53.68 32.38 -22.42
CA GLU A 369 -53.79 32.20 -23.87
C GLU A 369 -53.53 33.58 -24.53
N ARG A 370 -53.32 33.58 -25.85
CA ARG A 370 -53.79 34.62 -26.83
C ARG A 370 -52.83 35.81 -27.09
N ARG A 371 -52.15 35.83 -28.26
CA ARG A 371 -52.52 36.48 -29.58
C ARG A 371 -52.56 38.03 -29.46
N GLU A 372 -52.11 38.86 -30.40
CA GLU A 372 -51.89 38.77 -31.85
C GLU A 372 -51.17 40.07 -32.36
N HIS A 373 -50.44 39.95 -33.49
CA HIS A 373 -50.22 40.91 -34.61
C HIS A 373 -49.57 42.30 -34.36
N ALA A 374 -48.41 42.61 -34.97
CA ALA A 374 -48.16 43.23 -36.31
C ALA A 374 -48.56 44.73 -36.34
N ASP A 375 -47.75 45.74 -36.67
CA ASP A 375 -46.88 45.94 -37.86
C ASP A 375 -45.92 47.15 -37.69
N ASP A 376 -44.78 47.06 -38.39
CA ASP A 376 -44.03 48.06 -39.18
C ASP A 376 -43.17 49.22 -38.58
N ALA A 377 -42.06 49.43 -39.31
CA ALA A 377 -41.21 50.61 -39.51
C ALA A 377 -40.10 51.02 -38.50
N GLY A 378 -38.86 50.66 -38.86
CA GLY A 378 -37.74 51.63 -38.99
C GLY A 378 -36.77 51.80 -37.80
N GLY A 379 -35.46 51.60 -38.04
CA GLY A 379 -34.40 52.19 -37.21
C GLY A 379 -33.18 51.30 -36.98
N HIS A 380 -32.00 51.88 -37.16
CA HIS A 380 -30.65 51.31 -37.05
C HIS A 380 -30.36 50.48 -35.78
N ASN A 381 -29.51 49.45 -35.93
CA ASN A 381 -28.41 49.20 -35.00
C ASN A 381 -27.32 48.28 -35.60
N HIS A 382 -26.18 48.91 -35.92
CA HIS A 382 -24.88 48.25 -35.94
C HIS A 382 -24.48 48.00 -34.48
N GLY A 383 -24.30 46.74 -34.08
CA GLY A 383 -23.62 46.39 -32.84
C GLY A 383 -22.12 46.64 -33.01
N VAL A 384 -21.66 47.80 -32.55
CA VAL A 384 -20.25 48.17 -32.42
C VAL A 384 -19.65 47.41 -31.25
N PHE A 385 -18.60 46.63 -31.51
CA PHE A 385 -17.73 46.06 -30.49
C PHE A 385 -17.02 47.20 -29.74
N HIS A 386 -17.01 47.14 -28.42
CA HIS A 386 -16.34 48.12 -27.57
C HIS A 386 -14.85 48.27 -27.92
N ASP A 387 -14.41 49.52 -27.80
CA ASP A 387 -13.10 50.08 -28.13
C ASP A 387 -11.88 49.34 -27.55
N VAL A 388 -10.75 49.58 -28.23
CA VAL A 388 -9.37 49.25 -27.81
C VAL A 388 -9.14 49.73 -26.37
N ALA A 389 -8.90 48.79 -25.46
CA ALA A 389 -8.48 49.10 -24.09
C ALA A 389 -7.12 49.81 -24.09
N THR A 390 -7.13 51.13 -23.90
CA THR A 390 -5.95 51.86 -23.43
C THR A 390 -5.67 51.45 -21.99
N LEU A 391 -4.59 50.69 -21.77
CA LEU A 391 -4.10 50.33 -20.44
C LEU A 391 -3.86 51.60 -19.59
N PRO A 392 -4.40 51.71 -18.37
CA PRO A 392 -3.95 52.72 -17.42
C PRO A 392 -2.55 52.35 -16.90
N PRO A 393 -1.77 53.32 -16.37
CA PRO A 393 -0.47 53.02 -15.77
C PRO A 393 -0.66 51.99 -14.66
N ARG A 394 0.06 50.86 -14.75
CA ARG A 394 -0.03 49.75 -13.80
C ARG A 394 0.32 50.25 -12.39
N ILE A 395 -0.70 50.47 -11.56
CA ILE A 395 -0.52 50.51 -10.11
C ILE A 395 -0.30 49.06 -9.70
N LEU A 396 0.92 48.74 -9.25
CA LEU A 396 1.18 47.42 -8.68
C LEU A 396 0.58 47.38 -7.28
N GLN A 397 -0.60 46.78 -7.14
CA GLN A 397 -1.24 46.59 -5.85
C GLN A 397 -0.67 45.33 -5.20
N ALA A 398 0.38 45.48 -4.40
CA ALA A 398 0.90 44.41 -3.55
C ALA A 398 0.01 44.30 -2.30
N MET A 399 -0.79 43.23 -2.21
CA MET A 399 -1.60 42.96 -1.02
C MET A 399 -0.87 41.98 -0.10
N CYS A 400 -0.54 42.45 1.11
CA CYS A 400 -0.06 41.59 2.18
C CYS A 400 -1.24 40.82 2.78
N GLY A 401 -1.51 39.64 2.22
CA GLY A 401 -2.46 38.69 2.79
C GLY A 401 -1.87 37.94 3.98
N ASN A 402 -2.69 37.15 4.66
CA ASN A 402 -2.22 36.26 5.72
C ASN A 402 -1.45 35.07 5.10
N VAL A 403 -0.12 35.12 5.11
CA VAL A 403 0.72 34.05 4.55
C VAL A 403 0.82 32.89 5.55
N SER A 404 0.32 31.72 5.14
CA SER A 404 0.43 30.50 5.94
C SER A 404 1.85 29.96 5.89
N LYS A 405 2.39 29.56 7.04
CA LYS A 405 3.63 28.76 7.14
C LYS A 405 3.42 27.29 6.78
N HIS A 406 2.17 26.85 6.68
CA HIS A 406 1.81 25.47 6.35
C HIS A 406 1.54 25.31 4.85
N VAL A 407 2.07 24.23 4.29
CA VAL A 407 1.77 23.76 2.93
C VAL A 407 0.26 23.45 2.84
N PRO A 408 -0.41 23.78 1.72
CA PRO A 408 -1.81 23.45 1.51
C PRO A 408 -2.09 21.96 1.74
N SER A 409 -3.24 21.64 2.35
CA SER A 409 -3.65 20.26 2.59
C SER A 409 -3.95 19.57 1.26
N VAL A 410 -3.19 18.53 0.94
CA VAL A 410 -3.37 17.71 -0.27
C VAL A 410 -4.23 16.49 0.07
N GLU A 411 -5.28 16.26 -0.72
CA GLU A 411 -6.04 15.00 -0.68
C GLU A 411 -5.19 13.89 -1.30
N CYS A 412 -4.51 13.12 -0.46
CA CYS A 412 -3.61 12.05 -0.89
C CYS A 412 -4.22 10.66 -0.67
N SER A 413 -4.12 9.81 -1.68
CA SER A 413 -4.58 8.42 -1.65
C SER A 413 -3.51 7.46 -2.20
N PRO A 414 -3.34 6.25 -1.62
CA PRO A 414 -4.04 5.72 -0.45
C PRO A 414 -3.56 6.41 0.85
N ALA A 415 -4.52 6.80 1.69
CA ALA A 415 -4.19 7.44 2.96
C ALA A 415 -3.42 6.48 3.90
N PRO A 416 -2.44 6.98 4.68
CA PRO A 416 -1.80 6.22 5.74
C PRO A 416 -2.86 5.62 6.69
N ASN A 417 -2.62 4.40 7.13
CA ASN A 417 -3.54 3.69 8.01
C ASN A 417 -2.77 2.95 9.09
N ALA A 418 -3.45 2.25 10.00
CA ALA A 418 -2.74 1.56 11.07
C ALA A 418 -1.73 0.53 10.55
N LEU A 419 -1.99 -0.17 9.44
CA LEU A 419 -1.06 -1.16 8.88
C LEU A 419 0.06 -0.56 8.02
N ASN A 420 -0.05 0.73 7.67
CA ASN A 420 0.94 1.52 6.96
C ASN A 420 1.03 2.91 7.63
N PRO A 421 1.61 3.00 8.84
CA PRO A 421 1.71 4.23 9.61
C PRO A 421 2.85 5.13 9.10
N CYS A 422 2.85 6.41 9.48
CA CYS A 422 3.96 7.33 9.16
C CYS A 422 5.09 7.28 10.20
N GLU A 423 4.75 7.20 11.49
CA GLU A 423 5.72 7.35 12.59
C GLU A 423 6.19 5.99 13.15
N ASP A 424 5.29 5.21 13.74
CA ASP A 424 5.63 3.97 14.46
C ASP A 424 4.94 2.73 13.87
N ILE A 425 5.68 1.64 13.66
CA ILE A 425 5.14 0.36 13.19
C ILE A 425 4.15 -0.19 14.23
N MET A 426 4.54 -0.25 15.50
CA MET A 426 3.70 -0.79 16.58
C MET A 426 2.62 0.21 17.04
N GLY A 427 2.91 1.51 16.99
CA GLY A 427 1.99 2.61 17.32
C GLY A 427 1.69 2.82 18.82
N TYR A 428 1.91 1.82 19.68
CA TYR A 428 1.65 1.93 21.12
C TYR A 428 2.86 1.51 21.97
N PRO A 429 3.28 2.31 22.97
CA PRO A 429 4.39 1.97 23.86
C PRO A 429 4.17 0.67 24.65
N TRP A 430 2.94 0.43 25.12
CA TRP A 430 2.61 -0.80 25.86
C TRP A 430 2.68 -2.04 24.96
N LEU A 431 2.26 -1.92 23.69
CA LEU A 431 2.30 -3.02 22.73
C LEU A 431 3.75 -3.38 22.41
N ARG A 432 4.61 -2.39 22.22
CA ARG A 432 6.05 -2.57 22.03
C ARG A 432 6.68 -3.35 23.19
N GLY A 433 6.36 -3.00 24.45
CA GLY A 433 6.82 -3.73 25.63
C GLY A 433 6.36 -5.20 25.65
N LEU A 434 5.09 -5.46 25.30
CA LEU A 434 4.55 -6.82 25.21
C LEU A 434 5.18 -7.65 24.09
N VAL A 435 5.42 -7.06 22.91
CA VAL A 435 6.05 -7.75 21.78
C VAL A 435 7.46 -8.20 22.16
N TRP A 436 8.27 -7.36 22.81
CA TRP A 436 9.60 -7.75 23.29
C TRP A 436 9.54 -8.92 24.29
N LEU A 437 8.56 -8.93 25.19
CA LEU A 437 8.34 -10.06 26.11
C LEU A 437 8.00 -11.34 25.35
N VAL A 438 7.09 -11.27 24.37
CA VAL A 438 6.72 -12.41 23.53
C VAL A 438 7.90 -12.92 22.71
N VAL A 439 8.70 -12.02 22.12
CA VAL A 439 9.93 -12.37 21.37
C VAL A 439 10.88 -13.16 22.26
N LEU A 440 11.19 -12.63 23.46
CA LEU A 440 12.12 -13.27 24.39
C LEU A 440 11.64 -14.68 24.78
N CYS A 441 10.36 -14.80 25.16
CA CYS A 441 9.77 -16.07 25.57
C CYS A 441 9.73 -17.09 24.42
N THR A 442 9.31 -16.67 23.21
CA THR A 442 9.22 -17.55 22.04
C THR A 442 10.60 -18.04 21.59
N VAL A 443 11.58 -17.14 21.48
CA VAL A 443 12.93 -17.51 21.03
C VAL A 443 13.62 -18.37 22.08
N ALA A 444 13.71 -17.90 23.34
CA ALA A 444 14.41 -18.65 24.39
C ALA A 444 13.72 -19.98 24.71
N GLY A 445 12.38 -20.00 24.76
CA GLY A 445 11.59 -21.19 25.05
C GLY A 445 11.77 -22.28 23.99
N ASN A 446 11.63 -21.93 22.71
CA ASN A 446 11.74 -22.91 21.62
C ASN A 446 13.20 -23.36 21.39
N VAL A 447 14.20 -22.48 21.58
CA VAL A 447 15.61 -22.89 21.60
C VAL A 447 15.88 -23.91 22.72
N ALA A 448 15.35 -23.68 23.93
CA ALA A 448 15.49 -24.62 25.03
C ALA A 448 14.81 -25.97 24.72
N VAL A 449 13.61 -25.95 24.14
CA VAL A 449 12.90 -27.17 23.71
C VAL A 449 13.74 -27.97 22.71
N LEU A 450 14.25 -27.31 21.66
CA LEU A 450 15.10 -27.93 20.65
C LEU A 450 16.38 -28.50 21.27
N ALA A 451 17.06 -27.74 22.12
CA ALA A 451 18.28 -28.19 22.79
C ALA A 451 18.06 -29.46 23.63
N VAL A 452 16.97 -29.52 24.42
CA VAL A 452 16.64 -30.68 25.25
C VAL A 452 16.32 -31.92 24.40
N LEU A 453 15.55 -31.74 23.32
CA LEU A 453 15.12 -32.84 22.45
C LEU A 453 16.26 -33.37 21.59
N LEU A 454 17.12 -32.49 21.06
CA LEU A 454 18.28 -32.87 20.24
C LEU A 454 19.41 -33.49 21.06
N ALA A 455 19.62 -33.05 22.32
CA ALA A 455 20.62 -33.63 23.21
C ALA A 455 20.38 -35.13 23.52
N HIS A 456 19.16 -35.63 23.28
CA HIS A 456 18.78 -37.03 23.46
C HIS A 456 18.28 -37.67 22.16
N ALA A 457 18.83 -37.26 21.01
CA ALA A 457 18.41 -37.73 19.69
C ALA A 457 18.46 -39.26 19.50
N ALA A 458 19.34 -39.96 20.23
CA ALA A 458 19.45 -41.42 20.17
C ALA A 458 18.18 -42.19 20.61
N ALA A 459 17.22 -41.52 21.25
CA ALA A 459 15.93 -42.10 21.68
C ALA A 459 14.72 -41.32 21.12
N LEU A 460 14.81 -40.89 19.85
CA LEU A 460 13.74 -40.16 19.16
C LEU A 460 12.48 -41.02 18.97
N THR A 461 11.40 -40.64 19.65
CA THR A 461 10.05 -41.15 19.39
C THR A 461 9.33 -40.26 18.38
N VAL A 462 8.30 -40.77 17.70
CA VAL A 462 7.51 -39.99 16.72
C VAL A 462 6.97 -38.70 17.33
N ALA A 463 6.44 -38.76 18.56
CA ALA A 463 5.97 -37.56 19.25
C ALA A 463 7.08 -36.52 19.49
N ARG A 464 8.29 -36.95 19.85
CA ARG A 464 9.44 -36.05 20.06
C ARG A 464 9.91 -35.44 18.74
N PHE A 465 9.91 -36.24 17.68
CA PHE A 465 10.20 -35.79 16.33
C PHE A 465 9.22 -34.70 15.86
N LEU A 466 7.92 -34.90 16.06
CA LEU A 466 6.89 -33.89 15.72
C LEU A 466 7.01 -32.62 16.59
N MET A 467 7.30 -32.76 17.89
CA MET A 467 7.54 -31.61 18.77
C MET A 467 8.80 -30.80 18.37
N CYS A 468 9.85 -31.45 17.85
CA CYS A 468 11.01 -30.73 17.30
C CYS A 468 10.61 -29.85 16.10
N HIS A 469 9.80 -30.37 15.18
CA HIS A 469 9.35 -29.60 14.03
C HIS A 469 8.43 -28.43 14.43
N LEU A 470 7.55 -28.64 15.41
CA LEU A 470 6.71 -27.58 15.96
C LEU A 470 7.55 -26.49 16.64
N ALA A 471 8.51 -26.86 17.48
CA ALA A 471 9.43 -25.90 18.12
C ALA A 471 10.30 -25.15 17.10
N PHE A 472 10.69 -25.79 16.00
CA PHE A 472 11.42 -25.13 14.91
C PHE A 472 10.52 -24.10 14.19
N ALA A 473 9.29 -24.47 13.85
CA ALA A 473 8.34 -23.57 13.22
C ALA A 473 8.06 -22.36 14.14
N ASP A 474 7.83 -22.57 15.43
CA ASP A 474 7.60 -21.51 16.42
C ASP A 474 8.84 -20.63 16.63
N LEU A 475 10.06 -21.18 16.51
CA LEU A 475 11.29 -20.39 16.50
C LEU A 475 11.35 -19.45 15.29
N CYS A 476 10.91 -19.89 14.11
CA CYS A 476 10.80 -19.03 12.93
C CYS A 476 9.79 -17.87 13.16
N MET A 477 8.68 -18.12 13.87
CA MET A 477 7.76 -17.05 14.30
C MET A 477 8.44 -16.05 15.23
N GLY A 478 9.26 -16.54 16.17
CA GLY A 478 10.06 -15.70 17.06
C GLY A 478 11.07 -14.82 16.31
N LEU A 479 11.73 -15.36 15.28
CA LEU A 479 12.66 -14.61 14.43
C LEU A 479 11.94 -13.54 13.60
N TYR A 480 10.75 -13.84 13.07
CA TYR A 480 9.89 -12.85 12.42
C TYR A 480 9.57 -11.68 13.34
N LEU A 481 9.12 -11.95 14.57
CA LEU A 481 8.81 -10.89 15.53
C LEU A 481 10.04 -10.11 15.97
N LEU A 482 11.20 -10.77 16.08
CA LEU A 482 12.46 -10.09 16.36
C LEU A 482 12.83 -9.10 15.26
N LEU A 483 12.62 -9.46 13.98
CA LEU A 483 12.84 -8.55 12.85
C LEU A 483 11.92 -7.33 12.93
N LEU A 484 10.62 -7.54 13.23
CA LEU A 484 9.69 -6.43 13.40
C LEU A 484 10.05 -5.52 14.59
N ALA A 485 10.39 -6.10 15.73
CA ALA A 485 10.77 -5.34 16.92
C ALA A 485 12.09 -4.56 16.72
N ALA A 486 13.05 -5.13 15.98
CA ALA A 486 14.29 -4.46 15.61
C ALA A 486 14.03 -3.30 14.65
N MET A 487 13.14 -3.48 13.67
CA MET A 487 12.78 -2.42 12.74
C MET A 487 12.06 -1.27 13.44
N ASP A 488 11.08 -1.58 14.30
CA ASP A 488 10.33 -0.58 15.09
C ASP A 488 11.25 0.22 16.02
N LEU A 489 12.28 -0.41 16.59
CA LEU A 489 13.30 0.30 17.39
C LEU A 489 14.18 1.21 16.53
N ARG A 490 14.54 0.78 15.32
CA ARG A 490 15.38 1.56 14.40
C ARG A 490 14.66 2.76 13.81
N SER A 491 13.37 2.60 13.51
CA SER A 491 12.57 3.58 12.79
C SER A 491 11.68 4.41 13.70
N HIS A 492 12.01 4.48 14.98
CA HIS A 492 11.17 5.08 16.03
C HIS A 492 10.77 6.51 15.68
N GLY A 493 9.45 6.76 15.57
CA GLY A 493 8.90 8.09 15.24
C GLY A 493 9.07 8.55 13.79
N GLU A 494 9.84 7.83 12.96
CA GLU A 494 10.18 8.25 11.59
C GLU A 494 10.11 7.09 10.59
N TYR A 495 9.16 6.15 10.79
CA TYR A 495 9.06 4.95 9.96
C TYR A 495 8.96 5.22 8.46
N PHE A 496 8.27 6.28 8.04
CA PHE A 496 8.10 6.60 6.61
C PHE A 496 9.44 6.78 5.87
N ASN A 497 10.51 7.27 6.51
CA ASN A 497 11.85 7.39 5.92
C ASN A 497 12.51 6.03 5.66
N TYR A 498 12.11 5.01 6.43
CA TYR A 498 12.61 3.66 6.32
C TYR A 498 11.63 2.70 5.61
N ALA A 499 10.41 3.16 5.33
CA ALA A 499 9.31 2.34 4.82
C ALA A 499 9.66 1.68 3.48
N CYS A 500 10.28 2.43 2.56
CA CYS A 500 10.71 1.88 1.28
C CYS A 500 11.77 0.78 1.46
N ALA A 501 12.84 1.06 2.21
CA ALA A 501 13.91 0.10 2.48
C ALA A 501 13.39 -1.15 3.21
N TRP A 502 12.36 -1.01 4.05
CA TRP A 502 11.75 -2.13 4.76
C TRP A 502 10.81 -2.94 3.86
N GLN A 503 9.80 -2.30 3.25
CA GLN A 503 8.70 -2.95 2.53
C GLN A 503 9.10 -3.44 1.14
N VAL A 504 9.89 -2.67 0.38
CA VAL A 504 10.19 -2.96 -1.03
C VAL A 504 11.47 -3.82 -1.17
N GLU A 505 12.45 -3.62 -0.29
CA GLU A 505 13.68 -4.41 -0.34
C GLU A 505 13.51 -5.78 0.34
N ARG A 506 14.61 -6.38 0.81
CA ARG A 506 14.65 -7.77 1.29
C ARG A 506 14.04 -7.95 2.69
N GLY A 507 13.91 -6.89 3.48
CA GLY A 507 13.48 -6.97 4.88
C GLY A 507 12.12 -7.65 5.01
N CYS A 508 11.11 -7.05 4.37
CA CYS A 508 9.75 -7.54 4.44
C CYS A 508 9.55 -8.88 3.70
N MET A 509 10.34 -9.15 2.66
CA MET A 509 10.34 -10.44 1.96
C MET A 509 10.78 -11.59 2.88
N VAL A 510 11.85 -11.40 3.66
CA VAL A 510 12.33 -12.41 4.62
C VAL A 510 11.35 -12.56 5.79
N ALA A 511 10.88 -11.44 6.35
CA ALA A 511 9.92 -11.45 7.45
C ALA A 511 8.60 -12.14 7.06
N GLY A 512 8.06 -11.78 5.89
CA GLY A 512 6.84 -12.34 5.29
C GLY A 512 6.96 -13.84 5.00
N PHE A 513 8.11 -14.28 4.46
CA PHE A 513 8.38 -15.69 4.26
C PHE A 513 8.38 -16.45 5.60
N LEU A 514 9.11 -15.95 6.61
CA LEU A 514 9.21 -16.60 7.92
C LEU A 514 7.86 -16.74 8.62
N THR A 515 7.01 -15.72 8.58
CA THR A 515 5.70 -15.75 9.25
C THR A 515 4.72 -16.74 8.59
N ILE A 516 4.63 -16.76 7.25
CA ILE A 516 3.78 -17.71 6.55
C ILE A 516 4.34 -19.12 6.66
N PHE A 517 5.64 -19.32 6.43
CA PHE A 517 6.27 -20.63 6.56
C PHE A 517 6.07 -21.21 7.96
N SER A 518 6.32 -20.42 8.99
CA SER A 518 6.14 -20.81 10.39
C SER A 518 4.70 -21.22 10.68
N SER A 519 3.73 -20.34 10.37
CA SER A 519 2.32 -20.61 10.69
C SER A 519 1.76 -21.82 9.95
N GLN A 520 2.09 -21.99 8.66
CA GLN A 520 1.64 -23.14 7.87
C GLN A 520 2.27 -24.45 8.37
N LEU A 521 3.57 -24.44 8.69
CA LEU A 521 4.24 -25.63 9.23
C LEU A 521 3.73 -25.99 10.63
N SER A 522 3.48 -25.00 11.50
CA SER A 522 2.92 -25.23 12.84
C SER A 522 1.52 -25.85 12.77
N ILE A 523 0.60 -25.28 11.99
CA ILE A 523 -0.77 -25.83 11.82
C ILE A 523 -0.73 -27.26 11.28
N TYR A 524 0.09 -27.51 10.24
CA TYR A 524 0.24 -28.86 9.68
C TYR A 524 0.76 -29.84 10.73
N THR A 525 1.80 -29.44 11.47
CA THR A 525 2.41 -30.28 12.51
C THR A 525 1.42 -30.58 13.64
N LEU A 526 0.62 -29.61 14.05
CA LEU A 526 -0.44 -29.79 15.06
C LEU A 526 -1.51 -30.79 14.62
N CYS A 527 -1.92 -30.75 13.35
CA CYS A 527 -2.82 -31.73 12.77
C CYS A 527 -2.23 -33.15 12.84
N VAL A 528 -0.96 -33.29 12.45
CA VAL A 528 -0.26 -34.59 12.49
C VAL A 528 -0.10 -35.10 13.93
N ILE A 529 0.23 -34.22 14.90
CA ILE A 529 0.28 -34.56 16.32
C ILE A 529 -1.08 -35.07 16.79
N THR A 530 -2.16 -34.38 16.42
CA THR A 530 -3.53 -34.75 16.82
C THR A 530 -3.93 -36.09 16.23
N LEU A 531 -3.67 -36.31 14.94
CA LEU A 531 -3.96 -37.56 14.26
C LEU A 531 -3.14 -38.73 14.83
N GLU A 532 -1.83 -38.52 15.07
CA GLU A 532 -0.96 -39.52 15.72
C GLU A 532 -1.53 -39.92 17.08
N ARG A 533 -1.92 -38.92 17.88
CA ARG A 533 -2.46 -39.14 19.23
C ARG A 533 -3.79 -39.87 19.20
N TRP A 534 -4.68 -39.47 18.32
CA TRP A 534 -5.98 -40.11 18.16
C TRP A 534 -5.82 -41.58 17.76
N VAL A 535 -5.04 -41.87 16.72
CA VAL A 535 -4.78 -43.24 16.24
C VAL A 535 -4.10 -44.09 17.32
N ALA A 536 -3.10 -43.55 18.03
CA ALA A 536 -2.38 -44.27 19.07
C ALA A 536 -3.25 -44.65 20.28
N ILE A 537 -4.26 -43.84 20.58
CA ILE A 537 -5.21 -44.06 21.69
C ILE A 537 -6.36 -44.98 21.26
N THR A 538 -7.02 -44.68 20.13
CA THR A 538 -8.16 -45.47 19.64
C THR A 538 -7.76 -46.89 19.26
N TYR A 539 -6.59 -47.07 18.66
CA TYR A 539 -6.08 -48.37 18.22
C TYR A 539 -4.93 -48.88 19.11
N ALA A 540 -5.00 -48.64 20.42
CA ALA A 540 -3.95 -49.03 21.36
C ALA A 540 -3.56 -50.52 21.34
N ILE A 541 -4.45 -51.39 20.83
CA ILE A 541 -4.27 -52.85 20.73
C ILE A 541 -3.67 -53.27 19.37
N ASP A 542 -3.86 -52.48 18.31
CA ASP A 542 -3.35 -52.79 16.97
C ASP A 542 -2.01 -52.07 16.72
N LEU A 543 -0.89 -52.71 17.09
CA LEU A 543 0.45 -52.13 16.94
C LEU A 543 0.81 -51.76 15.48
N ASN A 544 0.17 -52.38 14.48
CA ASN A 544 0.42 -52.10 13.06
C ASN A 544 -0.21 -50.80 12.54
N LYS A 545 -1.18 -50.21 13.27
CA LYS A 545 -1.85 -48.96 12.86
C LYS A 545 -1.15 -47.71 13.38
N ARG A 546 -0.13 -47.84 14.24
CA ARG A 546 0.61 -46.68 14.78
C ARG A 546 1.55 -46.09 13.74
N LEU A 547 1.62 -44.75 13.71
CA LEU A 547 2.56 -44.03 12.87
C LEU A 547 4.00 -44.39 13.30
N ARG A 548 4.79 -44.93 12.37
CA ARG A 548 6.21 -45.26 12.59
C ARG A 548 7.07 -44.06 12.20
N LEU A 549 8.28 -43.99 12.76
CA LEU A 549 9.20 -42.85 12.50
C LEU A 549 9.49 -42.66 11.01
N GLY A 550 9.75 -43.73 10.25
CA GLY A 550 9.97 -43.63 8.80
C GLY A 550 8.78 -43.03 8.05
N ALA A 551 7.55 -43.43 8.39
CA ALA A 551 6.35 -42.83 7.79
C ALA A 551 6.16 -41.37 8.23
N ALA A 552 6.44 -41.06 9.50
CA ALA A 552 6.38 -39.69 10.01
C ALA A 552 7.36 -38.75 9.27
N VAL A 553 8.55 -39.23 8.90
CA VAL A 553 9.51 -38.46 8.09
C VAL A 553 8.92 -38.09 6.73
N TYR A 554 8.29 -39.03 6.02
CA TYR A 554 7.64 -38.73 4.73
C TYR A 554 6.46 -37.78 4.86
N VAL A 555 5.62 -37.96 5.89
CA VAL A 555 4.51 -37.03 6.19
C VAL A 555 5.04 -35.62 6.44
N MET A 556 6.06 -35.48 7.29
CA MET A 556 6.66 -34.18 7.56
C MET A 556 7.34 -33.58 6.33
N ALA A 557 8.03 -34.37 5.51
CA ALA A 557 8.62 -33.88 4.25
C ALA A 557 7.56 -33.26 3.34
N GLY A 558 6.36 -33.87 3.24
CA GLY A 558 5.22 -33.28 2.54
C GLY A 558 4.76 -31.95 3.16
N GLY A 559 4.68 -31.88 4.49
CA GLY A 559 4.34 -30.65 5.21
C GLY A 559 5.34 -29.51 4.99
N TRP A 560 6.63 -29.81 4.91
CA TRP A 560 7.68 -28.84 4.60
C TRP A 560 7.55 -28.30 3.18
N VAL A 561 7.35 -29.18 2.19
CA VAL A 561 7.12 -28.78 0.80
C VAL A 561 5.89 -27.88 0.70
N TYR A 562 4.80 -28.25 1.38
CA TYR A 562 3.58 -27.44 1.45
C TYR A 562 3.84 -26.05 2.05
N ALA A 563 4.44 -25.98 3.23
CA ALA A 563 4.69 -24.70 3.93
C ALA A 563 5.62 -23.78 3.14
N ILE A 564 6.68 -24.32 2.54
CA ILE A 564 7.60 -23.56 1.68
C ILE A 564 6.86 -23.05 0.44
N THR A 565 6.04 -23.88 -0.19
CA THR A 565 5.26 -23.47 -1.37
C THR A 565 4.34 -22.32 -1.02
N MET A 566 3.57 -22.42 0.07
CA MET A 566 2.67 -21.34 0.51
C MET A 566 3.43 -20.04 0.82
N ALA A 567 4.60 -20.13 1.46
CA ALA A 567 5.43 -18.96 1.76
C ALA A 567 6.18 -18.37 0.54
N ALA A 568 6.41 -19.16 -0.51
CA ALA A 568 7.08 -18.71 -1.72
C ALA A 568 6.14 -18.01 -2.72
N LEU A 569 4.83 -18.28 -2.66
CA LEU A 569 3.85 -17.71 -3.62
C LEU A 569 3.86 -16.16 -3.66
N PRO A 570 3.92 -15.42 -2.54
CA PRO A 570 4.03 -13.97 -2.60
C PRO A 570 5.39 -13.48 -3.12
N LEU A 571 6.45 -14.29 -3.03
CA LEU A 571 7.77 -13.93 -3.58
C LEU A 571 7.82 -14.01 -5.11
N VAL A 572 6.96 -14.83 -5.73
CA VAL A 572 6.86 -15.00 -7.19
C VAL A 572 5.76 -14.12 -7.82
N GLY A 573 5.17 -13.21 -7.05
CA GLY A 573 4.22 -12.22 -7.56
C GLY A 573 2.75 -12.65 -7.56
N VAL A 574 2.36 -13.72 -6.87
CA VAL A 574 0.93 -14.09 -6.69
C VAL A 574 0.24 -13.16 -5.69
N SER A 575 0.99 -12.68 -4.71
CA SER A 575 0.60 -11.69 -3.72
C SER A 575 1.84 -10.87 -3.37
N SER A 576 1.74 -9.90 -2.47
CA SER A 576 2.89 -9.11 -2.04
C SER A 576 3.01 -9.09 -0.51
N TYR A 577 4.24 -9.28 -0.02
CA TYR A 577 4.56 -9.03 1.39
C TYR A 577 4.72 -7.53 1.68
N SER A 578 4.97 -6.70 0.68
CA SER A 578 5.24 -5.27 0.84
C SER A 578 4.00 -4.43 1.11
N SER A 579 2.79 -4.98 0.95
CA SER A 579 1.52 -4.24 1.07
C SER A 579 1.24 -3.71 2.48
N THR A 580 1.88 -4.26 3.52
CA THR A 580 1.75 -3.83 4.92
C THR A 580 3.10 -3.72 5.61
N SER A 581 3.24 -2.82 6.59
CA SER A 581 4.49 -2.65 7.35
C SER A 581 4.86 -3.86 8.22
N ILE A 582 3.88 -4.70 8.56
CA ILE A 582 4.05 -5.94 9.35
C ILE A 582 4.32 -7.19 8.48
N CYS A 583 4.43 -7.01 7.16
CA CYS A 583 4.84 -8.04 6.21
C CYS A 583 3.89 -9.22 6.06
N LEU A 584 2.59 -8.96 6.23
CA LEU A 584 1.55 -9.94 5.95
C LEU A 584 0.99 -9.71 4.53
N PRO A 585 0.73 -10.80 3.79
CA PRO A 585 0.22 -10.75 2.42
C PRO A 585 -1.27 -10.41 2.44
N MET A 586 -1.58 -9.12 2.59
CA MET A 586 -2.94 -8.59 2.69
C MET A 586 -3.30 -7.69 1.51
N ASP A 587 -2.86 -8.08 0.31
CA ASP A 587 -3.20 -7.34 -0.89
C ASP A 587 -4.64 -7.62 -1.33
N SER A 588 -5.49 -6.60 -1.20
CA SER A 588 -6.90 -6.67 -1.60
C SER A 588 -7.21 -6.01 -2.93
N ARG A 589 -6.24 -5.36 -3.57
CA ARG A 589 -6.49 -4.63 -4.83
C ARG A 589 -6.50 -5.59 -6.02
N ASP A 590 -5.73 -6.67 -5.90
CA ASP A 590 -5.56 -7.66 -6.94
C ASP A 590 -6.36 -8.95 -6.68
N ALA A 591 -7.04 -9.43 -7.72
CA ALA A 591 -7.74 -10.71 -7.70
C ALA A 591 -6.87 -11.92 -7.27
N PRO A 592 -5.62 -12.09 -7.76
CA PRO A 592 -4.76 -13.19 -7.31
C PRO A 592 -4.38 -13.08 -5.82
N GLY A 593 -4.10 -11.87 -5.32
CA GLY A 593 -3.78 -11.62 -3.92
C GLY A 593 -4.93 -11.97 -2.99
N MET A 594 -6.14 -11.52 -3.32
CA MET A 594 -7.36 -11.87 -2.58
C MET A 594 -7.64 -13.37 -2.58
N THR A 595 -7.46 -14.03 -3.74
CA THR A 595 -7.63 -15.48 -3.86
C THR A 595 -6.66 -16.23 -2.95
N TYR A 596 -5.39 -15.84 -2.94
CA TYR A 596 -4.38 -16.41 -2.08
C TYR A 596 -4.74 -16.28 -0.59
N LEU A 597 -5.18 -15.10 -0.14
CA LEU A 597 -5.58 -14.88 1.25
C LEU A 597 -6.76 -15.76 1.66
N VAL A 598 -7.78 -15.88 0.80
CA VAL A 598 -8.95 -16.76 1.04
C VAL A 598 -8.52 -18.22 1.14
N VAL A 599 -7.62 -18.69 0.26
CA VAL A 599 -7.08 -20.06 0.30
C VAL A 599 -6.32 -20.30 1.60
N LEU A 600 -5.48 -19.36 2.03
CA LEU A 600 -4.72 -19.46 3.28
C LEU A 600 -5.65 -19.63 4.49
N LEU A 601 -6.69 -18.80 4.59
CA LEU A 601 -7.69 -18.84 5.66
C LEU A 601 -8.51 -20.12 5.61
N PHE A 602 -8.90 -20.57 4.42
CA PHE A 602 -9.66 -21.80 4.23
C PHE A 602 -8.87 -23.04 4.67
N VAL A 603 -7.60 -23.14 4.29
CA VAL A 603 -6.76 -24.27 4.70
C VAL A 603 -6.57 -24.28 6.22
N ALA A 604 -6.35 -23.12 6.84
CA ALA A 604 -6.28 -23.02 8.30
C ALA A 604 -7.60 -23.48 8.94
N ALA A 605 -8.75 -23.03 8.45
CA ALA A 605 -10.06 -23.44 8.97
C ALA A 605 -10.31 -24.96 8.82
N LEU A 606 -9.93 -25.55 7.68
CA LEU A 606 -10.03 -26.98 7.45
C LEU A 606 -9.15 -27.77 8.43
N ALA A 607 -7.92 -27.33 8.65
CA ALA A 607 -7.02 -27.93 9.61
C ALA A 607 -7.60 -27.92 11.04
N PHE A 608 -8.15 -26.78 11.48
CA PHE A 608 -8.85 -26.67 12.75
C PHE A 608 -10.07 -27.61 12.85
N ALA A 609 -10.86 -27.72 11.78
CA ALA A 609 -12.00 -28.63 11.74
C ALA A 609 -11.57 -30.09 11.88
N VAL A 610 -10.51 -30.52 11.17
CA VAL A 610 -9.95 -31.87 11.29
C VAL A 610 -9.51 -32.14 12.73
N VAL A 611 -8.77 -31.21 13.33
CA VAL A 611 -8.32 -31.32 14.72
C VAL A 611 -9.53 -31.46 15.66
N LEU A 612 -10.52 -30.57 15.57
CA LEU A 612 -11.72 -30.59 16.39
C LEU A 612 -12.47 -31.93 16.28
N ILE A 613 -12.70 -32.42 15.06
CA ILE A 613 -13.37 -33.70 14.80
C ILE A 613 -12.59 -34.86 15.44
N CYS A 614 -11.26 -34.89 15.28
CA CYS A 614 -10.41 -35.93 15.87
C CYS A 614 -10.51 -35.94 17.40
N TYR A 615 -10.57 -34.77 18.05
CA TYR A 615 -10.75 -34.68 19.50
C TYR A 615 -12.14 -35.11 19.96
N ILE A 616 -13.20 -34.73 19.23
CA ILE A 616 -14.56 -35.19 19.53
C ILE A 616 -14.60 -36.73 19.51
N HIS A 617 -14.06 -37.35 18.46
CA HIS A 617 -13.97 -38.82 18.37
C HIS A 617 -13.10 -39.43 19.47
N LEU A 618 -11.99 -38.80 19.85
CA LEU A 618 -11.14 -39.24 20.96
C LEU A 618 -11.94 -39.29 22.28
N TYR A 619 -12.66 -38.22 22.62
CA TYR A 619 -13.45 -38.14 23.84
C TYR A 619 -14.64 -39.12 23.83
N LEU A 620 -15.32 -39.26 22.69
CA LEU A 620 -16.41 -40.25 22.53
C LEU A 620 -15.91 -41.68 22.67
N SER A 621 -14.75 -42.01 22.10
CA SER A 621 -14.14 -43.34 22.22
C SER A 621 -13.75 -43.68 23.66
N LEU A 622 -13.22 -42.69 24.42
CA LEU A 622 -12.95 -42.84 25.84
C LEU A 622 -14.22 -43.02 26.67
N GLY A 623 -15.32 -42.36 26.27
CA GLY A 623 -16.65 -42.51 26.88
C GLY A 623 -17.29 -43.87 26.63
N HIS A 624 -17.26 -44.39 25.39
CA HIS A 624 -17.94 -45.64 25.03
C HIS A 624 -17.31 -46.88 25.68
N ASN A 625 -15.98 -46.90 25.85
CA ASN A 625 -15.27 -47.94 26.60
C ASN A 625 -15.66 -48.01 28.10
N THR A 626 -16.40 -47.02 28.61
CA THR A 626 -16.93 -47.03 29.98
C THR A 626 -18.26 -47.77 30.12
N LEU A 627 -19.07 -47.83 29.06
CA LEU A 627 -20.42 -48.43 29.07
C LEU A 627 -20.39 -49.96 28.82
N HIS A 628 -19.47 -50.44 27.98
CA HIS A 628 -19.35 -51.87 27.64
C HIS A 628 -18.36 -52.67 28.52
N GLY A 629 -17.68 -52.04 29.48
CA GLY A 629 -16.80 -52.72 30.44
C GLY A 629 -17.52 -53.51 31.54
N ARG A 630 -18.86 -53.61 31.52
CA ARG A 630 -19.60 -54.54 32.37
C ARG A 630 -19.66 -55.90 31.66
N PRO A 631 -19.12 -56.99 32.23
CA PRO A 631 -19.21 -58.29 31.58
C PRO A 631 -20.68 -58.72 31.45
N PRO A 632 -21.10 -59.36 30.35
CA PRO A 632 -22.44 -59.91 30.25
C PRO A 632 -22.62 -60.99 31.33
N ALA A 633 -23.72 -60.91 32.07
CA ALA A 633 -24.11 -61.95 33.01
C ALA A 633 -24.28 -63.27 32.25
N ARG A 634 -23.56 -64.33 32.65
CA ARG A 634 -23.74 -65.67 32.10
C ARG A 634 -25.16 -66.18 32.43
N PRO A 635 -25.95 -66.64 31.45
CA PRO A 635 -27.25 -67.24 31.72
C PRO A 635 -27.08 -68.70 32.15
N GLY A 636 -27.58 -69.03 33.34
CA GLY A 636 -27.73 -70.42 33.78
C GLY A 636 -27.17 -70.73 35.16
N GLN A 637 -27.88 -70.33 36.22
CA GLN A 637 -27.89 -71.04 37.50
C GLN A 637 -29.18 -70.69 38.28
N PRO A 638 -29.91 -71.68 38.82
CA PRO A 638 -31.20 -71.44 39.48
C PRO A 638 -31.01 -70.88 40.90
N PRO A 639 -32.01 -70.16 41.45
CA PRO A 639 -31.90 -69.53 42.75
C PRO A 639 -32.03 -70.55 43.87
N ARG A 640 -30.95 -70.78 44.64
CA ARG A 640 -31.06 -71.44 45.94
C ARG A 640 -31.54 -70.42 46.97
N ALA A 641 -32.78 -70.59 47.40
CA ALA A 641 -33.35 -69.91 48.55
C ALA A 641 -32.52 -70.21 49.81
N ARG A 642 -32.11 -69.15 50.53
CA ARG A 642 -31.78 -69.25 51.96
C ARG A 642 -32.57 -68.18 52.70
N ARG A 643 -33.62 -68.64 53.37
CA ARG A 643 -34.27 -67.99 54.52
C ARG A 643 -33.24 -67.86 55.65
N GLY A 644 -33.29 -66.76 56.39
CA GLY A 644 -32.62 -66.66 57.70
C GLY A 644 -32.20 -65.24 58.07
N LEU A 645 -32.98 -64.64 58.98
CA LEU A 645 -32.73 -63.41 59.74
C LEU A 645 -31.28 -63.28 60.26
N GLY A 646 -30.77 -62.04 60.29
CA GLY A 646 -29.61 -61.67 61.09
C GLY A 646 -29.01 -60.31 60.71
N LEU A 647 -29.21 -59.31 61.57
CA LEU A 647 -28.68 -57.95 61.47
C LEU A 647 -27.14 -57.89 61.34
N ALA A 648 -26.69 -56.83 60.64
CA ALA A 648 -25.38 -56.19 60.74
C ALA A 648 -24.13 -56.95 60.23
N ALA A 649 -23.85 -56.80 58.93
CA ALA A 649 -22.48 -56.58 58.45
C ALA A 649 -22.53 -55.90 57.08
N MET A 650 -22.16 -54.61 57.04
CA MET A 650 -21.90 -53.86 55.82
C MET A 650 -20.67 -54.47 55.12
N ARG A 651 -20.88 -55.54 54.33
CA ARG A 651 -19.86 -56.12 53.47
C ARG A 651 -19.72 -55.22 52.24
N ARG A 652 -18.65 -54.42 52.24
CA ARG A 652 -18.14 -53.69 51.06
C ARG A 652 -18.10 -54.63 49.83
N PRO A 653 -18.47 -54.17 48.62
CA PRO A 653 -18.25 -54.96 47.42
C PRO A 653 -16.75 -55.16 47.19
N ALA A 654 -16.41 -56.36 46.74
CA ALA A 654 -15.05 -56.83 46.51
C ALA A 654 -14.23 -55.92 45.57
N ALA A 655 -12.95 -55.77 45.92
CA ALA A 655 -11.92 -55.08 45.16
C ALA A 655 -11.58 -55.83 43.86
N GLY A 656 -12.26 -55.48 42.77
CA GLY A 656 -12.03 -56.03 41.43
C GLY A 656 -11.94 -54.98 40.31
N THR A 657 -11.75 -53.70 40.62
CA THR A 657 -11.85 -52.60 39.63
C THR A 657 -10.77 -51.51 39.78
N ASP A 658 -9.66 -51.76 40.47
CA ASP A 658 -8.66 -50.70 40.72
C ASP A 658 -7.65 -50.54 39.57
N GLU A 659 -7.26 -51.63 38.88
CA GLU A 659 -6.32 -51.53 37.74
C GLU A 659 -6.93 -50.82 36.53
N GLY A 660 -8.19 -51.12 36.19
CA GLY A 660 -8.91 -50.46 35.10
C GLY A 660 -9.22 -48.98 35.38
N SER A 661 -9.53 -48.64 36.64
CA SER A 661 -9.77 -47.25 37.09
C SER A 661 -8.47 -46.43 37.10
N CYS A 662 -7.36 -47.01 37.55
CA CYS A 662 -6.04 -46.38 37.57
C CYS A 662 -5.48 -46.17 36.15
N ARG A 663 -5.61 -47.17 35.26
CA ARG A 663 -5.23 -47.05 33.85
C ARG A 663 -6.08 -45.99 33.12
N ARG A 664 -7.40 -45.97 33.35
CA ARG A 664 -8.33 -44.95 32.83
C ARG A 664 -7.96 -43.53 33.30
N ARG A 665 -7.62 -43.36 34.58
CA ARG A 665 -7.24 -42.05 35.13
C ARG A 665 -5.92 -41.54 34.54
N LYS A 666 -4.98 -42.45 34.24
CA LYS A 666 -3.73 -42.14 33.52
C LYS A 666 -3.98 -41.79 32.05
N GLU A 667 -4.85 -42.52 31.35
CA GLU A 667 -5.21 -42.26 29.95
C GLU A 667 -6.02 -40.96 29.78
N LEU A 668 -6.96 -40.67 30.68
CA LEU A 668 -7.75 -39.42 30.69
C LEU A 668 -6.86 -38.20 31.07
N SER A 669 -5.93 -38.38 32.00
CA SER A 669 -4.92 -37.36 32.32
C SER A 669 -3.98 -37.08 31.15
N PHE A 670 -3.68 -38.09 30.33
CA PHE A 670 -2.87 -37.93 29.12
C PHE A 670 -3.65 -37.20 28.00
N ALA A 671 -4.91 -37.57 27.75
CA ALA A 671 -5.77 -36.90 26.76
C ALA A 671 -6.01 -35.42 27.12
N ASN A 672 -6.30 -35.10 28.38
CA ASN A 672 -6.51 -33.72 28.83
C ASN A 672 -5.27 -32.83 28.64
N LYS A 673 -4.05 -33.40 28.71
CA LYS A 673 -2.81 -32.66 28.44
C LYS A 673 -2.65 -32.30 26.97
N MET A 674 -3.05 -33.19 26.06
CA MET A 674 -3.04 -32.94 24.62
C MET A 674 -4.17 -31.97 24.21
N ALA A 675 -5.30 -31.96 24.93
CA ALA A 675 -6.41 -31.04 24.69
C ALA A 675 -6.05 -29.58 25.03
N ILE A 676 -5.22 -29.34 26.06
CA ILE A 676 -4.75 -27.99 26.41
C ILE A 676 -3.97 -27.37 25.24
N LEU A 677 -3.09 -28.15 24.59
CA LEU A 677 -2.25 -27.65 23.50
C LEU A 677 -3.09 -27.19 22.29
N VAL A 678 -4.14 -27.94 21.97
CA VAL A 678 -5.05 -27.59 20.87
C VAL A 678 -6.02 -26.48 21.23
N LEU A 679 -6.50 -26.44 22.48
CA LEU A 679 -7.36 -25.35 22.94
C LEU A 679 -6.60 -24.02 22.91
N THR A 680 -5.33 -24.01 23.33
CA THR A 680 -4.49 -22.80 23.29
C THR A 680 -4.31 -22.29 21.86
N ASP A 681 -3.99 -23.17 20.91
CA ASP A 681 -3.87 -22.81 19.50
C ASP A 681 -5.19 -22.25 18.95
N PHE A 682 -6.31 -22.94 19.18
CA PHE A 682 -7.63 -22.47 18.78
C PHE A 682 -7.96 -21.10 19.39
N THR A 683 -7.68 -20.87 20.68
CA THR A 683 -7.96 -19.58 21.33
C THR A 683 -7.14 -18.42 20.76
N CYS A 684 -5.93 -18.68 20.26
CA CYS A 684 -5.10 -17.66 19.62
C CYS A 684 -5.56 -17.35 18.19
N TRP A 685 -6.07 -18.34 17.45
CA TRP A 685 -6.50 -18.19 16.06
C TRP A 685 -7.97 -17.76 15.89
N ALA A 686 -8.84 -18.11 16.84
CA ALA A 686 -10.28 -17.86 16.73
C ALA A 686 -10.63 -16.37 16.53
N PRO A 687 -10.02 -15.40 17.25
CA PRO A 687 -10.30 -13.98 17.01
C PRO A 687 -9.95 -13.56 15.58
N ILE A 688 -8.79 -14.00 15.06
CA ILE A 688 -8.32 -13.65 13.72
C ILE A 688 -9.25 -14.22 12.68
N ALA A 689 -9.60 -15.51 12.78
CA ALA A 689 -10.52 -16.17 11.85
C ALA A 689 -11.90 -15.49 11.83
N PHE A 690 -12.45 -15.14 13.00
CA PHE A 690 -13.74 -14.46 13.10
C PHE A 690 -13.72 -13.08 12.43
N PHE A 691 -12.72 -12.25 12.73
CA PHE A 691 -12.63 -10.91 12.15
C PHE A 691 -12.26 -10.94 10.65
N SER A 692 -11.45 -11.89 10.21
CA SER A 692 -11.18 -12.09 8.78
C SER A 692 -12.44 -12.49 8.01
N MET A 693 -13.28 -13.38 8.56
CA MET A 693 -14.55 -13.77 7.94
C MET A 693 -15.55 -12.62 7.84
N THR A 694 -15.67 -11.79 8.88
CA THR A 694 -16.58 -10.63 8.87
C THR A 694 -16.12 -9.55 7.88
N ALA A 695 -14.81 -9.36 7.72
CA ALA A 695 -14.25 -8.50 6.69
C ALA A 695 -14.56 -9.03 5.27
N LEU A 696 -14.42 -10.34 5.04
CA LEU A 696 -14.78 -10.98 3.75
C LEU A 696 -16.29 -10.91 3.43
N ALA A 697 -17.14 -10.91 4.45
CA ALA A 697 -18.59 -10.76 4.31
C ALA A 697 -19.04 -9.30 4.04
N GLY A 698 -18.11 -8.35 3.92
CA GLY A 698 -18.40 -6.94 3.66
C GLY A 698 -18.86 -6.15 4.88
N ALA A 699 -18.75 -6.72 6.10
CA ALA A 699 -19.16 -6.10 7.35
C ALA A 699 -18.02 -6.10 8.38
N PRO A 700 -16.95 -5.28 8.19
CA PRO A 700 -15.82 -5.26 9.11
C PRO A 700 -16.23 -4.73 10.49
N LEU A 701 -16.29 -5.62 11.48
CA LEU A 701 -16.64 -5.28 12.87
C LEU A 701 -15.48 -4.65 13.66
N ILE A 702 -14.26 -4.74 13.14
CA ILE A 702 -13.05 -4.22 13.77
C ILE A 702 -12.39 -3.20 12.85
N SER A 703 -11.99 -2.06 13.40
CA SER A 703 -11.20 -1.07 12.66
C SER A 703 -9.82 -1.64 12.32
N VAL A 704 -9.20 -1.11 11.26
CA VAL A 704 -7.83 -1.48 10.84
C VAL A 704 -6.82 -1.25 11.98
N THR A 705 -7.08 -0.29 12.86
CA THR A 705 -6.25 -0.04 14.06
C THR A 705 -6.29 -1.18 15.05
N ASN A 706 -7.48 -1.71 15.32
CA ASN A 706 -7.66 -2.78 16.27
C ASN A 706 -7.24 -4.15 15.70
N SER A 707 -7.28 -4.33 14.37
CA SER A 707 -6.77 -5.54 13.72
C SER A 707 -5.25 -5.69 13.86
N LYS A 708 -4.49 -4.59 13.94
CA LYS A 708 -3.04 -4.63 14.22
C LYS A 708 -2.73 -5.39 15.52
N ILE A 709 -3.48 -5.12 16.60
CA ILE A 709 -3.27 -5.78 17.90
C ILE A 709 -3.45 -7.30 17.75
N LEU A 710 -4.45 -7.75 17.01
CA LEU A 710 -4.68 -9.17 16.76
C LEU A 710 -3.53 -9.81 15.99
N LEU A 711 -3.04 -9.15 14.94
CA LEU A 711 -2.01 -9.67 14.04
C LEU A 711 -0.59 -9.62 14.63
N VAL A 712 -0.29 -8.63 15.46
CA VAL A 712 1.05 -8.45 16.03
C VAL A 712 1.21 -9.15 17.39
N PHE A 713 0.14 -9.22 18.19
CA PHE A 713 0.21 -9.79 19.54
C PHE A 713 -0.46 -11.16 19.67
N PHE A 714 -1.71 -11.31 19.26
CA PHE A 714 -2.44 -12.58 19.46
C PHE A 714 -1.98 -13.68 18.50
N TYR A 715 -1.75 -13.33 17.23
CA TYR A 715 -1.31 -14.26 16.20
C TYR A 715 -0.03 -15.05 16.58
N PRO A 716 1.04 -14.41 17.08
CA PRO A 716 2.26 -15.14 17.47
C PRO A 716 2.21 -15.72 18.89
N LEU A 717 1.17 -15.42 19.68
CA LEU A 717 1.10 -15.80 21.10
C LEU A 717 1.13 -17.33 21.31
N ASN A 718 0.59 -18.07 20.35
CA ASN A 718 0.60 -19.53 20.39
C ASN A 718 2.03 -20.10 20.41
N ALA A 719 2.93 -19.56 19.59
CA ALA A 719 4.33 -19.97 19.51
C ALA A 719 5.08 -19.72 20.84
N CYS A 720 4.67 -18.69 21.59
CA CYS A 720 5.17 -18.38 22.92
C CYS A 720 4.66 -19.39 23.96
N ALA A 721 3.39 -19.80 23.90
CA ALA A 721 2.78 -20.68 24.89
C ALA A 721 3.30 -22.13 24.84
N ASN A 722 3.63 -22.64 23.66
CA ASN A 722 4.00 -24.05 23.44
C ASN A 722 5.14 -24.57 24.35
N PRO A 723 6.30 -23.91 24.47
CA PRO A 723 7.36 -24.31 25.41
C PRO A 723 6.89 -24.47 26.87
N PHE A 724 6.05 -23.56 27.36
CA PHE A 724 5.51 -23.61 28.71
C PHE A 724 4.52 -24.77 28.87
N LEU A 725 3.69 -25.01 27.85
CA LEU A 725 2.78 -26.16 27.84
C LEU A 725 3.56 -27.47 27.89
N TYR A 726 4.67 -27.62 27.17
CA TYR A 726 5.52 -28.82 27.28
C TYR A 726 6.11 -28.98 28.68
N ALA A 727 6.63 -27.89 29.27
CA ALA A 727 7.17 -27.89 30.62
C ALA A 727 6.12 -28.29 31.69
N ILE A 728 4.89 -27.81 31.56
CA ILE A 728 3.83 -28.08 32.54
C ILE A 728 3.24 -29.49 32.35
N THR A 729 2.97 -29.88 31.11
CA THR A 729 2.21 -31.09 30.79
C THR A 729 3.08 -32.35 30.69
N THR A 730 4.36 -32.21 30.32
CA THR A 730 5.23 -33.35 30.00
C THR A 730 6.29 -33.56 31.09
N SER A 731 6.03 -34.51 31.99
CA SER A 731 6.93 -34.84 33.11
C SER A 731 8.31 -35.32 32.66
N GLN A 732 8.39 -36.01 31.52
CA GLN A 732 9.66 -36.49 30.97
C GLN A 732 10.52 -35.35 30.42
N TYR A 733 9.90 -34.37 29.76
CA TYR A 733 10.57 -33.15 29.31
C TYR A 733 11.16 -32.37 30.49
N ARG A 734 10.39 -32.18 31.57
CA ARG A 734 10.90 -31.53 32.80
C ARG A 734 12.14 -32.20 33.35
N ARG A 735 12.18 -33.54 33.33
CA ARG A 735 13.31 -34.33 33.83
C ARG A 735 14.55 -34.10 32.97
N ASP A 736 14.39 -34.18 31.65
CA ASP A 736 15.48 -34.03 30.69
C ASP A 736 16.03 -32.59 30.69
N LEU A 737 15.15 -31.59 30.83
CA LEU A 737 15.52 -30.18 31.04
C LEU A 737 16.31 -29.99 32.35
N CYS A 738 15.85 -30.58 33.47
CA CYS A 738 16.59 -30.51 34.74
C CYS A 738 17.97 -31.18 34.66
N MET A 739 18.09 -32.30 33.93
CA MET A 739 19.38 -32.96 33.72
C MET A 739 20.32 -32.13 32.83
N LEU A 740 19.80 -31.42 31.83
CA LEU A 740 20.57 -30.51 30.99
C LEU A 740 21.06 -29.29 31.78
N LEU A 741 20.17 -28.65 32.55
CA LEU A 741 20.52 -27.52 33.43
C LEU A 741 21.58 -27.90 34.46
N ALA A 742 21.51 -29.11 35.01
CA ALA A 742 22.50 -29.61 35.95
C ALA A 742 23.89 -29.82 35.32
N ARG A 743 23.98 -30.08 34.01
CA ARG A 743 25.27 -30.11 33.28
C ARG A 743 25.88 -28.72 33.11
N LEU A 744 25.04 -27.68 33.11
CA LEU A 744 25.44 -26.26 33.07
C LEU A 744 25.65 -25.66 34.48
N GLY A 745 25.61 -26.48 35.54
CA GLY A 745 25.81 -26.04 36.93
C GLY A 745 24.56 -25.48 37.63
N ILE A 746 23.40 -25.46 36.97
CA ILE A 746 22.14 -24.91 37.49
C ILE A 746 21.24 -26.06 37.99
N CYS A 747 20.55 -25.91 39.13
CA CYS A 747 19.63 -26.92 39.69
C CYS A 747 20.23 -28.32 40.00
N THR A 748 21.50 -28.38 40.42
CA THR A 748 22.22 -29.63 40.73
C THR A 748 21.52 -30.49 41.80
N GLN A 749 20.92 -29.86 42.83
CA GLN A 749 20.17 -30.58 43.87
C GLN A 749 18.86 -31.22 43.37
N LEU A 750 18.16 -30.57 42.43
CA LEU A 750 16.91 -31.08 41.88
C LEU A 750 17.16 -32.26 40.92
N ALA A 751 18.25 -32.18 40.13
CA ALA A 751 18.70 -33.28 39.29
C ALA A 751 19.15 -34.51 40.11
N HIS A 752 19.75 -34.30 41.29
CA HIS A 752 20.10 -35.40 42.20
C HIS A 752 18.84 -36.12 42.73
N ARG A 753 17.77 -35.39 43.06
CA ARG A 753 16.47 -36.00 43.42
C ARG A 753 15.86 -36.81 42.27
N TYR A 754 15.95 -36.32 41.04
CA TYR A 754 15.50 -37.07 39.86
C TYR A 754 16.35 -38.31 39.57
N LYS A 755 17.65 -38.31 39.88
CA LYS A 755 18.52 -39.50 39.78
C LYS A 755 18.23 -40.54 40.87
N LEU A 756 17.98 -40.11 42.11
CA LEU A 756 17.65 -41.01 43.22
C LEU A 756 16.33 -41.77 43.00
N ALA A 757 15.32 -41.13 42.41
CA ALA A 757 14.06 -41.78 42.03
C ALA A 757 14.21 -42.83 40.90
N TYR A 758 15.35 -42.88 40.21
CA TYR A 758 15.65 -43.87 39.17
C TYR A 758 16.32 -45.13 39.75
N HIS A 759 17.19 -44.97 40.74
CA HIS A 759 17.87 -46.09 41.40
C HIS A 759 17.00 -46.88 42.38
N SER A 760 15.76 -46.46 42.64
CA SER A 760 14.80 -47.20 43.45
C SER A 760 13.93 -48.21 42.67
N SER A 761 14.25 -48.51 41.41
CA SER A 761 13.69 -49.68 40.69
C SER A 761 14.73 -50.80 40.67
N PRO A 762 14.51 -51.94 41.34
CA PRO A 762 15.52 -52.97 41.46
C PRO A 762 15.67 -53.74 40.15
N THR A 763 16.90 -53.79 39.65
CA THR A 763 17.38 -54.81 38.72
C THR A 763 17.90 -55.98 39.55
N SER A 764 17.26 -57.14 39.49
CA SER A 764 17.90 -58.44 39.75
C SER A 764 17.01 -59.60 39.32
N HIS A 765 17.64 -60.56 38.64
CA HIS A 765 17.13 -61.88 38.30
C HIS A 765 16.59 -62.68 39.50
N ASN A 766 15.65 -63.58 39.17
CA ASN A 766 15.33 -64.89 39.77
C ASN A 766 14.16 -65.04 40.77
N SER A 767 13.20 -65.88 40.34
CA SER A 767 12.29 -66.78 41.07
C SER A 767 11.42 -66.30 42.25
N ASN A 768 10.10 -66.42 42.03
CA ASN A 768 8.99 -66.63 42.98
C ASN A 768 8.68 -65.59 44.09
N ASN A 769 7.37 -65.28 44.17
CA ASN A 769 6.63 -64.50 45.18
C ASN A 769 6.78 -62.96 45.18
N GLN A 770 5.74 -62.28 44.69
CA GLN A 770 5.42 -60.89 45.03
C GLN A 770 4.91 -60.77 46.47
N PRO A 771 5.12 -59.62 47.13
CA PRO A 771 3.96 -58.78 47.41
C PRO A 771 4.12 -57.29 47.09
N MET A 772 2.95 -56.66 46.94
CA MET A 772 2.64 -55.28 46.54
C MET A 772 3.31 -54.15 47.34
N ALA A 773 3.68 -53.07 46.63
CA ALA A 773 3.95 -51.76 47.23
C ALA A 773 2.67 -50.90 47.23
N LEU A 774 2.29 -50.42 48.42
CA LEU A 774 1.14 -49.57 48.71
C LEU A 774 1.23 -48.18 48.06
N CYS A 775 0.10 -47.69 47.54
CA CYS A 775 -0.13 -46.28 47.22
C CYS A 775 -0.24 -45.45 48.51
N HIS A 776 0.73 -44.57 48.76
CA HIS A 776 0.62 -43.55 49.82
C HIS A 776 -0.44 -42.50 49.46
N ARG A 777 -1.41 -42.33 50.36
CA ARG A 777 -2.41 -41.25 50.35
C ARG A 777 -1.88 -40.15 51.26
N GLY A 778 -1.49 -39.00 50.71
CA GLY A 778 -1.14 -37.82 51.49
C GLY A 778 -2.39 -37.21 52.11
N GLY A 779 -2.50 -37.29 53.43
CA GLY A 779 -3.43 -36.52 54.24
C GLY A 779 -2.61 -35.70 55.23
N GLY A 780 -2.51 -34.39 55.00
CA GLY A 780 -2.00 -33.46 56.00
C GLY A 780 -3.09 -33.18 57.02
N GLY A 781 -2.77 -33.42 58.29
CA GLY A 781 -3.52 -32.97 59.46
C GLY A 781 -2.48 -32.58 60.50
N GLY A 782 -2.50 -31.32 60.91
CA GLY A 782 -1.54 -30.75 61.85
C GLY A 782 -1.80 -31.15 63.31
N VAL A 783 -0.73 -30.93 64.07
CA VAL A 783 -0.48 -31.14 65.51
C VAL A 783 -0.19 -32.58 65.91
#